data_AF-F0M8R6-F1
#
_entry.id   AF-F0M8R6-F1
#
_cell.length_a   1.000
_cell.length_b   1.000
_cell.length_c   1.000
_cell.angle_alpha   90.00
_cell.angle_beta   90.00
_cell.angle_gamma   90.00
#
_symmetry.space_group_name_H-M   'P 1'
#
loop_
_entity.id
_entity.type
_entity.pdbx_description
1 polymer ?
#
loop_
_entity_poly.entity_id
_entity_poly.type
_entity_poly.pdbx_seq_one_letter_code
_entity_poly.pdbx_strand_id
1 'polypeptide(L)'
;MIFRTRMSAPARARRSAISLASPYPPPGPTASTAFRTTAFRSAAGLLAATVAVSAAVLPAQAAPGPKDPGTAPALHSLRAPVTDENFYFVMADRFSNGSAVNDDGGLGGDPMVSGYDPTKKGFYNGGDLKGLLDKIDYIQGLGTTSIWLTPSFKNKAVQPEDKSAGYHGYWITDFTQIDPHLGTNDELKALIDEAHSRGMKVYFDIITNHTADVIGYEDSEGEGARKGYVSKDEVPYKTAGGDEFDDRDYAGQETFPELDTETSFPYQPRLEAGEENLKVPNWLNDPTLYHNRGDTTFAGEDAYYGDFFGLDDLFTEHPKVVDGMKDIYQAWIRDFGVDGFRIDTMKHVNNEFWQEFGPDVLRYAKEQGKDEFFMFGEVFDTTKSFTSQFTTRNQMQAVLDFPFQEAARSFASKSADTRNLETFFAGDDWYTDADSNVYQLPTFLGNHDMGRIGSFIAADNPGSSDEEQVARDQLAHELMYFSRGNPVIYYGDEQGFTGPGGDQDARQTLFASQVPEYLDDDLLGTDATHATDNFNTGHPLYSKISELAALTKEHPALRDGAHQHRYASGGPGVYAFSRTDAGDQREYVVALNNSEQAQTAEVPTYIAKRNYTRIYGDAAAEAKTSEDGKLTVTVPPLSAVVYESSGRIPHSKVAPAVVLQDPAAAPGDNGRLKVTADVGGSSFYEVTFEARTAGGEWLPIGTDDTAPYQVFHDVAALDAGTPLEYRATVLDNGGHTATSQSRSASVPAPAITLQKPEEGSSAEGTVELSATVDPEKASNVVAFERSVDGGEWTGVATDDSSPVYSASDDITSLADGTKVAYRAVMTGPGFNVSSETRTITVGEAPQPDSVTVAGSLNQAMGCASQWDPACSQAMMTLDPVDRIWRLTVDLPAGQYEFKAALNGGWDENYGAGGQFNGPNITLDHPGGPVTFRYDNSTHLLSAVYASQQPGAVAAAGSMNSELGCATDWEPSCDQAQLVLDPADLVWKLAADLPAGTYEFKAALDRSWNINYGAGGESPGANVVYEHDGGPVTFRYDHFTHVISAG
;
A
#
# COMPACT_ATOMS: atom_id res chain seq x y z
N MET A 1 -20.87 57.31 -31.52
CA MET A 1 -20.65 57.01 -32.96
C MET A 1 -21.06 55.54 -33.13
N ILE A 2 -22.20 55.15 -33.71
CA ILE A 2 -22.76 55.35 -35.09
C ILE A 2 -21.76 54.78 -36.13
N PHE A 3 -22.05 53.84 -37.06
CA PHE A 3 -23.28 53.34 -37.74
C PHE A 3 -23.40 51.77 -37.66
N ARG A 4 -24.55 51.06 -37.72
CA ARG A 4 -25.76 51.04 -38.63
C ARG A 4 -25.46 50.49 -40.05
N THR A 5 -26.28 49.68 -40.77
CA THR A 5 -27.55 48.93 -40.53
C THR A 5 -27.96 48.08 -41.77
N ARG A 6 -28.72 46.97 -41.56
CA ARG A 6 -29.86 46.42 -42.36
C ARG A 6 -29.71 45.99 -43.84
N MET A 7 -30.31 44.83 -44.17
CA MET A 7 -31.53 44.58 -45.00
C MET A 7 -31.62 43.07 -45.35
N SER A 8 -32.75 42.39 -45.63
CA SER A 8 -34.20 42.59 -45.36
C SER A 8 -34.99 41.30 -45.77
N ALA A 9 -36.10 40.97 -45.10
CA ALA A 9 -36.99 39.83 -45.45
C ALA A 9 -37.89 40.11 -46.69
N PRO A 10 -38.63 39.12 -47.24
CA PRO A 10 -39.98 38.72 -46.74
C PRO A 10 -40.27 37.18 -46.95
N ALA A 11 -41.47 36.56 -46.86
CA ALA A 11 -42.85 37.01 -46.60
C ALA A 11 -43.79 35.92 -45.98
N ARG A 12 -44.59 36.31 -44.96
CA ARG A 12 -46.00 35.93 -44.64
C ARG A 12 -46.66 34.62 -45.16
N ALA A 13 -47.29 33.87 -44.22
CA ALA A 13 -48.76 33.63 -44.05
C ALA A 13 -49.05 32.24 -43.43
N ARG A 14 -50.13 31.93 -42.68
CA ARG A 14 -51.15 32.71 -41.94
C ARG A 14 -51.92 31.76 -40.98
N ARG A 15 -52.27 32.26 -39.78
CA ARG A 15 -53.46 31.95 -38.95
C ARG A 15 -53.71 30.55 -38.34
N SER A 16 -54.12 30.60 -37.08
CA SER A 16 -54.67 29.54 -36.21
C SER A 16 -56.09 29.10 -36.55
N ALA A 17 -56.47 27.87 -36.15
CA ALA A 17 -57.86 27.50 -35.82
C ALA A 17 -57.98 26.23 -34.93
N ILE A 18 -58.57 26.42 -33.74
CA ILE A 18 -59.65 25.60 -33.13
C ILE A 18 -59.37 24.14 -32.67
N SER A 19 -59.77 23.88 -31.41
CA SER A 19 -59.94 22.58 -30.74
C SER A 19 -61.39 22.09 -30.84
N LEU A 20 -61.65 20.77 -30.82
CA LEU A 20 -62.94 20.16 -30.49
C LEU A 20 -62.82 18.70 -29.98
N ALA A 21 -63.40 18.47 -28.78
CA ALA A 21 -64.21 17.33 -28.25
C ALA A 21 -63.85 15.84 -28.59
N SER A 22 -63.80 14.86 -27.66
CA SER A 22 -64.77 14.38 -26.61
C SER A 22 -66.07 13.76 -27.22
N PRO A 23 -66.76 12.73 -26.64
CA PRO A 23 -67.18 12.66 -25.22
C PRO A 23 -67.34 11.29 -24.48
N TYR A 24 -67.49 11.44 -23.16
CA TYR A 24 -67.98 10.59 -22.02
C TYR A 24 -69.48 10.08 -22.15
N PRO A 25 -70.18 9.41 -21.16
CA PRO A 25 -69.90 8.26 -20.25
C PRO A 25 -71.16 7.34 -19.94
N PRO A 26 -71.59 6.99 -18.68
CA PRO A 26 -71.33 5.82 -17.80
C PRO A 26 -72.65 4.99 -17.51
N PRO A 27 -72.89 4.19 -16.40
CA PRO A 27 -72.92 4.57 -14.95
C PRO A 27 -72.45 3.46 -13.93
N GLY A 28 -72.58 3.70 -12.60
CA GLY A 28 -72.53 2.68 -11.49
C GLY A 28 -73.94 2.40 -10.90
N PRO A 29 -74.16 2.01 -9.60
CA PRO A 29 -73.27 1.57 -8.48
C PRO A 29 -73.85 0.38 -7.59
N THR A 30 -73.42 0.24 -6.30
CA THR A 30 -74.01 -0.55 -5.13
C THR A 30 -73.70 -2.07 -4.99
N ALA A 31 -73.79 -2.79 -3.84
CA ALA A 31 -73.57 -2.51 -2.39
C ALA A 31 -73.59 -3.81 -1.51
N SER A 32 -72.86 -3.80 -0.36
CA SER A 32 -72.96 -4.56 0.92
C SER A 32 -73.10 -6.11 1.07
N THR A 33 -72.44 -6.61 2.13
CA THR A 33 -72.77 -7.74 3.07
C THR A 33 -72.65 -9.24 2.68
N ALA A 34 -71.63 -9.88 3.28
CA ALA A 34 -71.61 -11.15 4.06
C ALA A 34 -72.43 -12.40 3.64
N PHE A 35 -71.78 -13.58 3.59
CA PHE A 35 -71.85 -14.66 4.60
C PHE A 35 -70.99 -15.91 4.22
N ARG A 36 -70.31 -16.50 5.22
CA ARG A 36 -69.89 -17.92 5.48
C ARG A 36 -69.73 -18.93 4.30
N THR A 37 -68.79 -19.90 4.29
CA THR A 37 -68.35 -20.77 5.41
C THR A 37 -67.06 -21.56 5.07
N THR A 38 -66.19 -21.79 6.07
CA THR A 38 -65.23 -22.92 6.28
C THR A 38 -64.48 -23.55 5.08
N ALA A 39 -63.15 -23.45 4.92
CA ALA A 39 -62.01 -23.83 5.80
C ALA A 39 -61.47 -25.26 5.59
N PHE A 40 -60.19 -25.36 5.19
CA PHE A 40 -59.21 -26.33 5.69
C PHE A 40 -57.79 -25.71 5.64
N ARG A 41 -56.88 -26.25 6.46
CA ARG A 41 -55.61 -25.62 6.89
C ARG A 41 -54.42 -25.90 5.95
N SER A 42 -53.48 -24.97 5.90
CA SER A 42 -52.02 -25.24 5.89
C SER A 42 -51.27 -24.08 6.56
N ALA A 43 -50.04 -24.33 7.01
CA ALA A 43 -49.37 -23.55 8.05
C ALA A 43 -48.79 -22.19 7.60
N ALA A 44 -48.62 -21.28 8.57
CA ALA A 44 -47.91 -20.03 8.40
C ALA A 44 -46.44 -20.18 8.80
N GLY A 45 -45.55 -19.49 8.08
CA GLY A 45 -44.20 -19.17 8.49
C GLY A 45 -43.88 -17.76 7.97
N LEU A 46 -43.79 -16.77 8.85
CA LEU A 46 -43.28 -15.45 8.49
C LEU A 46 -41.75 -15.49 8.63
N LEU A 47 -41.01 -15.10 7.59
CA LEU A 47 -39.70 -14.49 7.79
C LEU A 47 -39.93 -13.02 8.15
N ALA A 48 -39.44 -12.61 9.32
CA ALA A 48 -39.30 -11.21 9.68
C ALA A 48 -37.86 -10.79 9.37
N ALA A 49 -37.69 -9.79 8.51
CA ALA A 49 -36.39 -9.17 8.28
C ALA A 49 -36.01 -8.34 9.51
N THR A 50 -34.93 -8.71 10.20
CA THR A 50 -34.38 -7.96 11.32
C THR A 50 -33.52 -6.81 10.81
N VAL A 51 -34.11 -5.63 10.68
CA VAL A 51 -33.35 -4.37 10.65
C VAL A 51 -32.77 -4.15 12.05
N ALA A 52 -31.46 -4.29 12.19
CA ALA A 52 -30.74 -3.96 13.42
C ALA A 52 -30.68 -2.44 13.59
N VAL A 53 -31.76 -1.84 14.09
CA VAL A 53 -31.71 -0.48 14.63
C VAL A 53 -30.97 -0.56 15.96
N SER A 54 -29.69 -0.17 15.94
CA SER A 54 -28.90 0.08 17.15
C SER A 54 -29.52 1.25 17.91
N ALA A 55 -30.52 0.96 18.73
CA ALA A 55 -31.09 1.91 19.66
C ALA A 55 -30.00 2.27 20.68
N ALA A 56 -29.50 3.51 20.62
CA ALA A 56 -28.56 4.04 21.60
C ALA A 56 -29.17 3.91 23.00
N VAL A 57 -28.70 2.91 23.75
CA VAL A 57 -29.01 2.79 25.17
C VAL A 57 -28.23 3.89 25.86
N LEU A 58 -28.90 5.01 26.12
CA LEU A 58 -28.35 6.06 27.00
C LEU A 58 -27.84 5.38 28.27
N PRO A 59 -26.57 5.57 28.66
CA PRO A 59 -25.99 4.86 29.79
C PRO A 59 -26.82 5.17 31.05
N ALA A 60 -27.41 4.13 31.63
CA ALA A 60 -28.07 4.24 32.91
C ALA A 60 -27.04 4.75 33.93
N GLN A 61 -27.39 5.81 34.66
CA GLN A 61 -26.48 6.57 35.54
C GLN A 61 -25.52 5.66 36.32
N ALA A 62 -24.28 5.58 35.86
CA ALA A 62 -23.24 4.80 36.51
C ALA A 62 -22.98 5.40 37.90
N ALA A 63 -23.21 4.62 38.95
CA ALA A 63 -22.88 5.04 40.29
C ALA A 63 -21.35 5.11 40.43
N PRO A 64 -20.78 6.18 41.01
CA PRO A 64 -19.34 6.27 41.21
C PRO A 64 -18.86 5.13 42.12
N GLY A 65 -17.81 4.44 41.69
CA GLY A 65 -17.19 3.36 42.45
C GLY A 65 -16.60 3.85 43.79
N PRO A 66 -16.31 2.92 44.73
CA PRO A 66 -15.62 3.27 45.97
C PRO A 66 -14.24 3.86 45.68
N LYS A 67 -13.81 4.83 46.49
CA LYS A 67 -12.53 5.51 46.31
C LYS A 67 -11.34 4.59 46.63
N ASP A 68 -10.44 4.52 45.65
CA ASP A 68 -8.98 4.43 45.77
C ASP A 68 -8.33 3.03 46.02
N PRO A 69 -7.71 2.45 44.98
CA PRO A 69 -6.69 1.38 45.07
C PRO A 69 -5.25 1.92 44.83
N GLY A 70 -5.02 3.21 45.03
CA GLY A 70 -3.79 3.95 44.70
C GLY A 70 -4.04 4.89 43.52
N THR A 71 -3.84 6.20 43.74
CA THR A 71 -3.95 7.22 42.69
C THR A 71 -2.91 7.00 41.59
N ALA A 72 -3.38 6.46 40.45
CA ALA A 72 -2.65 6.52 39.20
C ALA A 72 -2.39 7.98 38.81
N PRO A 73 -1.22 8.31 38.22
CA PRO A 73 -1.08 9.56 37.50
C PRO A 73 -1.97 9.49 36.26
N ALA A 74 -2.98 10.36 36.18
CA ALA A 74 -3.59 10.65 34.88
C ALA A 74 -2.58 11.50 34.10
N LEU A 75 -2.29 11.09 32.88
CA LEU A 75 -1.33 11.74 31.99
C LEU A 75 -2.09 12.61 30.99
N HIS A 76 -1.35 13.44 30.26
CA HIS A 76 -1.85 14.05 29.03
C HIS A 76 -1.61 13.09 27.86
N SER A 77 -2.42 13.20 26.81
CA SER A 77 -2.15 12.51 25.55
C SER A 77 -0.78 12.93 25.01
N LEU A 78 -0.01 11.98 24.48
CA LEU A 78 1.37 12.22 24.10
C LEU A 78 1.42 13.22 22.94
N ARG A 79 2.21 14.29 23.13
CA ARG A 79 2.73 15.18 22.09
C ARG A 79 4.24 15.24 22.25
N ALA A 80 4.96 14.55 21.36
CA ALA A 80 6.40 14.71 21.24
C ALA A 80 6.73 16.09 20.64
N PRO A 81 7.98 16.57 20.67
CA PRO A 81 8.35 17.88 20.10
C PRO A 81 8.19 18.03 18.58
N VAL A 82 7.71 17.00 17.87
CA VAL A 82 7.56 16.98 16.40
C VAL A 82 6.13 16.58 16.04
N THR A 83 5.18 17.45 16.40
CA THR A 83 3.74 17.36 16.06
C THR A 83 3.23 18.64 15.38
N ASP A 84 4.12 19.58 15.06
CA ASP A 84 3.83 20.84 14.35
C ASP A 84 4.73 21.15 13.12
N GLU A 85 5.52 20.16 12.65
CA GLU A 85 6.48 20.33 11.52
C GLU A 85 5.87 20.21 10.12
N ASN A 86 5.89 21.28 9.33
CA ASN A 86 5.46 21.27 7.92
C ASN A 86 6.67 20.90 7.04
N PHE A 87 6.65 19.71 6.46
CA PHE A 87 7.72 19.17 5.64
C PHE A 87 7.59 19.56 4.16
N TYR A 88 8.72 19.83 3.51
CA TYR A 88 8.84 19.88 2.05
C TYR A 88 9.81 18.77 1.62
N PHE A 89 9.27 17.74 0.97
CA PHE A 89 10.02 16.58 0.49
C PHE A 89 10.52 16.86 -0.93
N VAL A 90 11.84 16.87 -1.09
CA VAL A 90 12.50 17.35 -2.30
C VAL A 90 13.62 16.40 -2.76
N MET A 91 13.57 16.07 -4.06
CA MET A 91 14.65 15.36 -4.75
C MET A 91 15.65 16.37 -5.32
N ALA A 92 16.89 16.38 -4.84
CA ALA A 92 17.88 17.40 -5.18
C ALA A 92 18.11 17.51 -6.70
N ASP A 93 18.33 16.37 -7.38
CA ASP A 93 18.52 16.26 -8.85
C ASP A 93 17.37 16.86 -9.68
N ARG A 94 16.17 16.94 -9.11
CA ARG A 94 14.96 17.39 -9.78
C ARG A 94 14.51 18.78 -9.36
N PHE A 95 15.13 19.38 -8.35
CA PHE A 95 14.67 20.66 -7.81
C PHE A 95 15.19 21.87 -8.59
N SER A 96 16.51 22.10 -8.61
CA SER A 96 17.13 23.24 -9.30
C SER A 96 18.61 22.97 -9.58
N ASN A 97 19.06 23.13 -10.82
CA ASN A 97 20.49 23.12 -11.16
C ASN A 97 21.12 24.47 -10.78
N GLY A 98 21.89 24.51 -9.69
CA GLY A 98 22.66 25.67 -9.25
C GLY A 98 24.06 25.75 -9.84
N SER A 99 24.61 24.62 -10.31
CA SER A 99 25.97 24.49 -10.85
C SER A 99 26.11 23.34 -11.85
N ALA A 100 26.15 23.69 -13.15
CA ALA A 100 26.50 22.76 -14.22
C ALA A 100 27.98 22.29 -14.24
N VAL A 101 28.71 22.43 -13.12
CA VAL A 101 30.11 21.95 -12.96
C VAL A 101 30.14 20.54 -12.39
N ASN A 102 29.12 20.17 -11.61
CA ASN A 102 28.93 18.87 -10.96
C ASN A 102 28.00 17.94 -11.75
N ASP A 103 27.32 18.44 -12.79
CA ASP A 103 26.39 17.68 -13.65
C ASP A 103 26.88 16.26 -14.03
N ASP A 104 28.17 16.03 -14.31
CA ASP A 104 28.73 14.72 -14.69
C ASP A 104 29.44 13.95 -13.57
N GLY A 105 29.34 14.41 -12.32
CA GLY A 105 29.95 13.83 -11.13
C GLY A 105 31.49 13.82 -11.14
N GLY A 106 32.12 14.49 -12.11
CA GLY A 106 33.54 14.35 -12.41
C GLY A 106 33.91 13.04 -13.12
N LEU A 107 32.92 12.25 -13.56
CA LEU A 107 33.09 10.97 -14.25
C LEU A 107 33.20 11.13 -15.78
N GLY A 108 32.81 12.29 -16.30
CA GLY A 108 32.94 12.66 -17.71
C GLY A 108 31.65 12.52 -18.52
N GLY A 109 31.69 13.04 -19.75
CA GLY A 109 30.50 13.19 -20.61
C GLY A 109 29.99 11.93 -21.33
N ASP A 110 30.20 10.73 -20.80
CA ASP A 110 29.52 9.51 -21.26
C ASP A 110 28.38 9.18 -20.29
N PRO A 111 27.10 9.30 -20.68
CA PRO A 111 25.97 9.05 -19.78
C PRO A 111 25.92 7.65 -19.19
N MET A 112 26.48 6.63 -19.85
CA MET A 112 26.54 5.27 -19.29
C MET A 112 27.70 5.07 -18.30
N VAL A 113 28.45 6.13 -17.99
CA VAL A 113 29.52 6.16 -16.98
C VAL A 113 29.23 7.19 -15.89
N SER A 114 28.80 8.41 -16.25
CA SER A 114 28.41 9.43 -15.28
C SER A 114 26.96 9.29 -14.80
N GLY A 115 26.07 8.71 -15.59
CA GLY A 115 24.63 8.71 -15.27
C GLY A 115 23.94 10.04 -15.57
N TYR A 116 24.61 11.03 -16.16
CA TYR A 116 24.01 12.31 -16.55
C TYR A 116 23.47 12.30 -17.98
N ASP A 117 22.16 12.45 -18.10
CA ASP A 117 21.45 12.69 -19.36
C ASP A 117 20.15 13.44 -19.06
N PRO A 118 20.13 14.78 -19.15
CA PRO A 118 18.94 15.57 -18.81
C PRO A 118 17.77 15.35 -19.78
N THR A 119 17.95 14.55 -20.84
CA THR A 119 16.87 14.16 -21.75
C THR A 119 16.16 12.87 -21.33
N LYS A 120 16.54 12.23 -20.22
CA LYS A 120 15.96 10.98 -19.72
C LYS A 120 15.52 11.08 -18.25
N LYS A 121 14.32 10.56 -17.95
CA LYS A 121 13.78 10.45 -16.59
C LYS A 121 14.54 9.49 -15.65
N GLY A 122 15.24 8.50 -16.21
CA GLY A 122 16.06 7.55 -15.46
C GLY A 122 17.51 7.99 -15.20
N PHE A 123 17.87 9.24 -15.50
CA PHE A 123 19.25 9.74 -15.43
C PHE A 123 19.32 11.01 -14.56
N TYR A 124 20.52 11.39 -14.12
CA TYR A 124 20.74 12.70 -13.49
C TYR A 124 20.36 13.81 -14.47
N ASN A 125 19.56 14.75 -14.00
CA ASN A 125 19.09 15.93 -14.72
C ASN A 125 19.85 17.22 -14.30
N GLY A 126 20.63 17.16 -13.22
CA GLY A 126 21.61 18.17 -12.81
C GLY A 126 21.15 19.10 -11.67
N GLY A 127 20.05 18.79 -10.99
CA GLY A 127 19.67 19.52 -9.77
C GLY A 127 20.67 19.26 -8.63
N ASP A 128 20.94 20.26 -7.80
CA ASP A 128 22.00 20.17 -6.79
C ASP A 128 21.70 20.92 -5.49
N LEU A 129 22.52 20.66 -4.46
CA LEU A 129 22.41 21.30 -3.14
C LEU A 129 22.58 22.82 -3.23
N LYS A 130 23.36 23.31 -4.21
CA LYS A 130 23.52 24.74 -4.47
C LYS A 130 22.22 25.37 -4.98
N GLY A 131 21.52 24.73 -5.91
CA GLY A 131 20.25 25.20 -6.44
C GLY A 131 19.16 25.17 -5.39
N LEU A 132 19.15 24.16 -4.53
CA LEU A 132 18.30 24.12 -3.34
C LEU A 132 18.57 25.30 -2.39
N LEU A 133 19.84 25.59 -2.09
CA LEU A 133 20.26 26.75 -1.29
C LEU A 133 19.85 28.08 -1.94
N ASP A 134 20.06 28.24 -3.26
CA ASP A 134 19.66 29.45 -4.01
C ASP A 134 18.13 29.67 -4.01
N LYS A 135 17.33 28.63 -3.73
CA LYS A 135 15.86 28.62 -3.73
C LYS A 135 15.25 28.53 -2.33
N ILE A 136 16.04 28.59 -1.25
CA ILE A 136 15.54 28.41 0.13
C ILE A 136 14.46 29.44 0.53
N ASP A 137 14.50 30.66 -0.05
CA ASP A 137 13.45 31.68 0.10
C ASP A 137 12.07 31.22 -0.42
N TYR A 138 12.04 30.41 -1.48
CA TYR A 138 10.81 29.86 -2.08
C TYR A 138 10.17 28.82 -1.16
N ILE A 139 10.99 27.91 -0.60
CA ILE A 139 10.56 26.89 0.35
C ILE A 139 10.04 27.55 1.64
N GLN A 140 10.81 28.49 2.21
CA GLN A 140 10.37 29.21 3.41
C GLN A 140 9.07 30.02 3.17
N GLY A 141 8.88 30.57 1.96
CA GLY A 141 7.68 31.29 1.56
C GLY A 141 6.40 30.43 1.51
N LEU A 142 6.55 29.10 1.35
CA LEU A 142 5.45 28.15 1.38
C LEU A 142 4.93 27.90 2.82
N GLY A 143 5.66 28.37 3.85
CA GLY A 143 5.34 28.11 5.26
C GLY A 143 5.92 26.79 5.80
N THR A 144 6.85 26.19 5.05
CA THR A 144 7.67 25.04 5.45
C THR A 144 8.49 25.34 6.70
N THR A 145 8.64 24.34 7.57
CA THR A 145 9.53 24.36 8.75
C THR A 145 10.58 23.24 8.71
N SER A 146 10.38 22.20 7.90
CA SER A 146 11.32 21.09 7.72
C SER A 146 11.57 20.79 6.24
N ILE A 147 12.82 20.61 5.83
CA ILE A 147 13.19 20.11 4.50
C ILE A 147 13.55 18.63 4.66
N TRP A 148 12.91 17.74 3.89
CA TRP A 148 13.30 16.34 3.76
C TRP A 148 13.94 16.14 2.38
N LEU A 149 15.19 15.71 2.38
CA LEU A 149 15.95 15.36 1.19
C LEU A 149 15.86 13.86 0.92
N THR A 150 15.68 13.48 -0.36
CA THR A 150 16.01 12.13 -0.85
C THR A 150 17.48 11.78 -0.51
N PRO A 151 17.86 10.49 -0.51
CA PRO A 151 19.20 10.13 -0.08
C PRO A 151 20.23 10.85 -0.94
N SER A 152 21.18 11.51 -0.29
CA SER A 152 22.14 12.40 -0.98
C SER A 152 23.57 11.87 -0.90
N PHE A 153 23.75 10.66 -0.36
CA PHE A 153 25.04 9.98 -0.27
C PHE A 153 25.56 9.57 -1.64
N LYS A 154 26.87 9.33 -1.78
CA LYS A 154 27.44 8.95 -3.07
C LYS A 154 26.96 7.58 -3.54
N ASN A 155 26.45 7.55 -4.76
CA ASN A 155 25.79 6.42 -5.40
C ASN A 155 26.71 5.67 -6.39
N LYS A 156 26.32 4.44 -6.78
CA LYS A 156 26.76 3.81 -8.02
C LYS A 156 26.09 4.60 -9.16
N ALA A 157 26.90 5.26 -9.99
CA ALA A 157 26.40 6.26 -10.92
C ALA A 157 25.40 5.68 -11.94
N VAL A 158 25.61 4.45 -12.39
CA VAL A 158 24.80 3.72 -13.38
C VAL A 158 24.72 2.25 -13.00
N GLN A 159 23.54 1.64 -13.14
CA GLN A 159 23.35 0.18 -13.21
C GLN A 159 23.00 -0.16 -14.66
N PRO A 160 23.95 -0.66 -15.48
CA PRO A 160 23.74 -0.97 -16.90
C PRO A 160 22.62 -1.96 -17.19
N GLU A 161 22.33 -2.83 -16.23
CA GLU A 161 21.32 -3.89 -16.24
C GLU A 161 19.92 -3.25 -16.32
N ASP A 162 19.66 -2.29 -15.44
CA ASP A 162 18.44 -1.49 -15.37
C ASP A 162 18.42 -0.34 -16.40
N LYS A 163 19.58 -0.02 -17.01
CA LYS A 163 19.79 1.11 -17.94
C LYS A 163 19.40 2.45 -17.33
N SER A 164 19.61 2.60 -16.02
CA SER A 164 19.24 3.75 -15.20
C SER A 164 20.44 4.23 -14.37
N ALA A 165 20.36 5.45 -13.85
CA ALA A 165 21.37 6.08 -13.01
C ALA A 165 20.88 6.24 -11.57
N GLY A 166 21.81 6.33 -10.61
CA GLY A 166 21.53 6.49 -9.18
C GLY A 166 21.01 7.89 -8.77
N TYR A 167 20.35 8.62 -9.66
CA TYR A 167 19.91 10.02 -9.46
C TYR A 167 18.98 10.22 -8.26
N HIS A 168 18.28 9.14 -7.87
CA HIS A 168 17.32 9.09 -6.77
C HIS A 168 17.97 8.87 -5.41
N GLY A 169 19.25 8.45 -5.35
CA GLY A 169 20.03 8.35 -4.12
C GLY A 169 20.14 6.97 -3.45
N TYR A 170 19.29 6.01 -3.84
CA TYR A 170 19.15 4.72 -3.16
C TYR A 170 20.25 3.68 -3.45
N TRP A 171 21.10 3.88 -4.46
CA TRP A 171 22.18 2.95 -4.83
C TRP A 171 23.50 3.33 -4.17
N ILE A 172 23.54 3.35 -2.83
CA ILE A 172 24.67 3.94 -2.10
C ILE A 172 25.94 3.08 -2.22
N THR A 173 27.06 3.73 -2.54
CA THR A 173 28.42 3.16 -2.44
C THR A 173 29.25 3.82 -1.35
N ASP A 174 29.02 5.08 -0.99
CA ASP A 174 29.76 5.74 0.10
C ASP A 174 28.85 6.55 1.01
N PHE A 175 28.57 5.99 2.18
CA PHE A 175 27.72 6.56 3.22
C PHE A 175 28.39 7.71 4.00
N THR A 176 29.61 8.14 3.63
CA THR A 176 30.39 9.17 4.35
C THR A 176 30.55 10.49 3.59
N GLN A 177 30.09 10.54 2.34
CA GLN A 177 30.09 11.75 1.52
C GLN A 177 28.83 11.92 0.69
N ILE A 178 28.52 13.17 0.39
CA ILE A 178 27.51 13.56 -0.60
C ILE A 178 27.91 13.10 -2.00
N ASP A 179 26.92 12.76 -2.82
CA ASP A 179 27.16 12.42 -4.21
C ASP A 179 27.78 13.59 -5.00
N PRO A 180 28.90 13.39 -5.72
CA PRO A 180 29.54 14.41 -6.53
C PRO A 180 28.64 15.10 -7.56
N HIS A 181 27.53 14.49 -7.98
CA HIS A 181 26.53 15.13 -8.85
C HIS A 181 25.74 16.23 -8.11
N LEU A 182 25.44 16.01 -6.83
CA LEU A 182 24.64 16.90 -5.98
C LEU A 182 25.47 17.98 -5.28
N GLY A 183 26.79 17.80 -5.19
CA GLY A 183 27.73 18.77 -4.64
C GLY A 183 28.72 18.16 -3.65
N THR A 184 28.94 18.85 -2.53
CA THR A 184 29.94 18.48 -1.52
C THR A 184 29.41 18.51 -0.08
N ASN A 185 30.10 17.83 0.82
CA ASN A 185 29.84 17.89 2.28
C ASN A 185 29.85 19.33 2.83
N ASP A 186 30.71 20.22 2.31
CA ASP A 186 30.75 21.63 2.72
C ASP A 186 29.52 22.41 2.24
N GLU A 187 28.98 22.10 1.06
CA GLU A 187 27.75 22.72 0.52
C GLU A 187 26.50 22.22 1.24
N LEU A 188 26.45 20.93 1.58
CA LEU A 188 25.42 20.38 2.47
C LEU A 188 25.43 21.08 3.82
N LYS A 189 26.62 21.26 4.41
CA LYS A 189 26.75 22.00 5.66
C LYS A 189 26.28 23.44 5.53
N ALA A 190 26.59 24.11 4.42
CA ALA A 190 26.10 25.47 4.16
C ALA A 190 24.56 25.54 4.03
N LEU A 191 23.94 24.52 3.41
CA LEU A 191 22.48 24.40 3.35
C LEU A 191 21.84 24.22 4.74
N ILE A 192 22.40 23.32 5.57
CA ILE A 192 21.93 23.09 6.94
C ILE A 192 22.10 24.35 7.80
N ASP A 193 23.29 24.97 7.78
CA ASP A 193 23.58 26.18 8.56
C ASP A 193 22.64 27.34 8.16
N GLU A 194 22.31 27.50 6.86
CA GLU A 194 21.35 28.50 6.37
C GLU A 194 19.90 28.17 6.77
N ALA A 195 19.47 26.91 6.67
CA ALA A 195 18.15 26.47 7.11
C ALA A 195 17.95 26.69 8.62
N HIS A 196 18.93 26.32 9.45
CA HIS A 196 18.93 26.59 10.89
C HIS A 196 18.87 28.10 11.19
N SER A 197 19.58 28.93 10.42
CA SER A 197 19.52 30.40 10.57
C SER A 197 18.11 30.99 10.38
N ARG A 198 17.26 30.27 9.63
CA ARG A 198 15.87 30.60 9.31
C ARG A 198 14.86 29.94 10.25
N GLY A 199 15.32 29.09 11.18
CA GLY A 199 14.48 28.27 12.03
C GLY A 199 13.78 27.13 11.29
N MET A 200 14.41 26.60 10.23
CA MET A 200 13.97 25.39 9.54
C MET A 200 14.91 24.22 9.85
N LYS A 201 14.36 23.01 9.93
CA LYS A 201 15.09 21.75 10.15
C LYS A 201 15.45 21.07 8.83
N VAL A 202 16.46 20.20 8.84
CA VAL A 202 16.87 19.38 7.69
C VAL A 202 16.90 17.90 8.07
N TYR A 203 16.15 17.10 7.31
CA TYR A 203 16.01 15.65 7.43
C TYR A 203 16.62 14.99 6.21
N PHE A 204 17.34 13.88 6.41
CA PHE A 204 17.82 13.04 5.32
C PHE A 204 17.02 11.75 5.24
N ASP A 205 16.79 11.29 4.02
CA ASP A 205 16.61 9.87 3.78
C ASP A 205 17.85 9.06 4.19
N ILE A 206 17.61 7.91 4.82
CA ILE A 206 18.62 6.94 5.20
C ILE A 206 18.18 5.52 4.81
N ILE A 207 19.16 4.69 4.44
CA ILE A 207 18.95 3.32 3.99
C ILE A 207 19.71 2.41 4.94
N THR A 208 18.99 1.54 5.65
CA THR A 208 19.59 0.48 6.47
C THR A 208 19.44 -0.90 5.86
N ASN A 209 18.56 -1.04 4.86
CA ASN A 209 18.21 -2.29 4.20
C ASN A 209 19.30 -2.78 3.25
N HIS A 210 19.75 -1.94 2.31
CA HIS A 210 20.58 -2.37 1.18
C HIS A 210 21.72 -1.40 0.86
N THR A 211 22.53 -1.78 -0.12
CA THR A 211 23.49 -0.88 -0.81
C THR A 211 23.22 -0.87 -2.32
N ALA A 212 24.09 -0.28 -3.14
CA ALA A 212 24.03 -0.49 -4.60
C ALA A 212 24.14 -1.98 -4.99
N ASP A 213 23.58 -2.35 -6.15
CA ASP A 213 23.82 -3.64 -6.82
C ASP A 213 25.31 -3.76 -7.19
N VAL A 214 26.03 -4.64 -6.48
CA VAL A 214 27.49 -4.86 -6.59
C VAL A 214 27.86 -6.33 -6.37
N ILE A 215 27.09 -7.08 -5.59
CA ILE A 215 27.33 -8.50 -5.31
C ILE A 215 26.53 -9.34 -6.31
N GLY A 216 27.24 -9.89 -7.30
CA GLY A 216 26.71 -10.96 -8.15
C GLY A 216 26.89 -12.34 -7.50
N TYR A 217 26.49 -13.39 -8.23
CA TYR A 217 26.61 -14.78 -7.77
C TYR A 217 27.38 -15.65 -8.77
N GLU A 218 28.09 -16.68 -8.29
CA GLU A 218 28.67 -17.71 -9.18
C GLU A 218 27.58 -18.61 -9.79
N ASP A 219 27.80 -19.06 -11.03
CA ASP A 219 26.99 -20.12 -11.65
C ASP A 219 27.79 -20.99 -12.64
N SER A 220 27.11 -21.97 -13.24
CA SER A 220 27.72 -22.96 -14.12
C SER A 220 28.03 -22.48 -15.54
N GLU A 221 27.61 -21.27 -15.94
CA GLU A 221 27.79 -20.74 -17.31
C GLU A 221 28.68 -19.49 -17.35
N GLY A 222 28.74 -18.72 -16.26
CA GLY A 222 29.64 -17.62 -16.03
C GLY A 222 28.95 -16.26 -15.93
N GLU A 223 29.14 -15.62 -14.78
CA GLU A 223 28.98 -14.18 -14.48
C GLU A 223 27.55 -13.66 -14.17
N GLY A 224 27.39 -13.14 -12.94
CA GLY A 224 26.71 -11.85 -12.71
C GLY A 224 25.18 -11.77 -12.82
N ALA A 225 24.46 -12.87 -13.04
CA ALA A 225 23.01 -12.82 -13.13
C ALA A 225 22.35 -12.68 -11.74
N ARG A 226 21.45 -11.70 -11.57
CA ARG A 226 20.45 -11.68 -10.48
C ARG A 226 19.74 -13.04 -10.42
N LYS A 227 19.56 -13.58 -9.22
CA LYS A 227 18.93 -14.88 -8.96
C LYS A 227 17.59 -14.63 -8.28
N GLY A 228 16.60 -15.50 -8.47
CA GLY A 228 15.39 -15.44 -7.65
C GLY A 228 15.66 -15.91 -6.21
N TYR A 229 14.89 -15.43 -5.25
CA TYR A 229 15.00 -15.83 -3.85
C TYR A 229 14.91 -17.35 -3.63
N VAL A 230 15.78 -17.88 -2.75
CA VAL A 230 15.75 -19.27 -2.26
C VAL A 230 15.30 -19.28 -0.80
N SER A 231 14.30 -20.09 -0.43
CA SER A 231 13.77 -20.11 0.94
C SER A 231 14.71 -20.75 1.96
N LYS A 232 14.60 -20.31 3.23
CA LYS A 232 15.36 -20.88 4.36
C LYS A 232 15.05 -22.37 4.56
N ASP A 233 13.85 -22.82 4.19
CA ASP A 233 13.40 -24.22 4.18
C ASP A 233 14.10 -25.08 3.13
N GLU A 234 14.34 -24.52 1.94
CA GLU A 234 15.05 -25.24 0.88
C GLU A 234 16.55 -25.31 1.17
N VAL A 235 17.14 -24.18 1.58
CA VAL A 235 18.57 -24.05 1.88
C VAL A 235 18.79 -23.21 3.15
N PRO A 236 18.94 -23.84 4.33
CA PRO A 236 19.21 -23.12 5.57
C PRO A 236 20.63 -22.52 5.56
N TYR A 237 20.81 -21.44 6.32
CA TYR A 237 22.14 -20.86 6.53
C TYR A 237 23.07 -21.84 7.27
N LYS A 238 24.36 -21.74 6.97
CA LYS A 238 25.40 -22.56 7.60
C LYS A 238 26.48 -21.69 8.19
N THR A 239 27.03 -22.13 9.31
CA THR A 239 28.29 -21.59 9.83
C THR A 239 29.43 -21.87 8.84
N ALA A 240 30.55 -21.17 8.97
CA ALA A 240 31.80 -21.46 8.26
C ALA A 240 32.33 -22.89 8.52
N GLY A 241 31.84 -23.58 9.56
CA GLY A 241 32.10 -24.99 9.82
C GLY A 241 31.20 -25.97 9.04
N GLY A 242 30.14 -25.47 8.39
CA GLY A 242 29.13 -26.27 7.68
C GLY A 242 27.93 -26.72 8.52
N ASP A 243 27.89 -26.38 9.81
CA ASP A 243 26.74 -26.66 10.69
C ASP A 243 25.58 -25.69 10.37
N GLU A 244 24.36 -26.20 10.21
CA GLU A 244 23.15 -25.42 9.92
C GLU A 244 22.67 -24.62 11.15
N PHE A 245 22.16 -23.41 10.92
CA PHE A 245 21.59 -22.55 11.96
C PHE A 245 20.50 -21.63 11.40
N ASP A 246 19.67 -21.06 12.29
CA ASP A 246 18.75 -19.97 11.96
C ASP A 246 19.26 -18.65 12.55
N ASP A 247 19.37 -17.62 11.71
CA ASP A 247 19.75 -16.25 12.08
C ASP A 247 18.79 -15.59 13.08
N ARG A 248 17.50 -15.97 13.08
CA ARG A 248 16.50 -15.50 14.05
C ARG A 248 16.87 -15.89 15.49
N ASP A 249 17.60 -16.98 15.69
CA ASP A 249 18.13 -17.40 17.01
C ASP A 249 19.28 -16.51 17.50
N TYR A 250 19.76 -15.56 16.69
CA TYR A 250 20.89 -14.64 16.99
C TYR A 250 20.53 -13.16 16.81
N ALA A 251 19.43 -12.82 16.13
CA ALA A 251 18.92 -11.46 16.03
C ALA A 251 18.78 -10.79 17.41
N GLY A 252 19.27 -9.55 17.53
CA GLY A 252 19.31 -8.81 18.81
C GLY A 252 20.28 -9.36 19.87
N GLN A 253 21.24 -10.22 19.51
CA GLN A 253 22.27 -10.73 20.42
C GLN A 253 23.67 -10.19 20.10
N GLU A 254 24.53 -10.13 21.13
CA GLU A 254 25.94 -9.70 20.98
C GLU A 254 26.82 -10.67 20.16
N THR A 255 26.31 -11.85 19.78
CA THR A 255 27.07 -12.90 19.11
C THR A 255 26.29 -13.51 17.96
N PHE A 256 26.97 -13.71 16.82
CA PHE A 256 26.45 -14.35 15.63
C PHE A 256 27.46 -15.42 15.15
N PRO A 257 27.04 -16.51 14.48
CA PRO A 257 27.97 -17.52 13.99
C PRO A 257 28.97 -16.96 12.96
N GLU A 258 30.20 -17.51 12.92
CA GLU A 258 31.16 -17.17 11.87
C GLU A 258 30.66 -17.70 10.53
N LEU A 259 30.69 -16.87 9.48
CA LEU A 259 30.20 -17.18 8.13
C LEU A 259 31.34 -17.22 7.10
N ASP A 260 31.11 -17.91 5.99
CA ASP A 260 32.06 -18.10 4.89
C ASP A 260 31.31 -18.08 3.54
N THR A 261 31.86 -17.37 2.55
CA THR A 261 31.20 -17.15 1.25
C THR A 261 31.07 -18.41 0.40
N GLU A 262 31.91 -19.44 0.60
CA GLU A 262 31.80 -20.71 -0.12
C GLU A 262 30.78 -21.66 0.53
N THR A 263 30.47 -21.48 1.82
CA THR A 263 29.81 -22.49 2.67
C THR A 263 28.45 -22.06 3.24
N SER A 264 28.29 -20.77 3.59
CA SER A 264 27.21 -20.30 4.47
C SER A 264 25.87 -20.03 3.81
N PHE A 265 25.86 -19.81 2.49
CA PHE A 265 24.77 -19.19 1.74
C PHE A 265 24.24 -20.11 0.63
N PRO A 266 22.98 -19.92 0.14
CA PRO A 266 22.47 -20.66 -1.01
C PRO A 266 23.23 -20.32 -2.31
N TYR A 267 23.69 -19.09 -2.45
CA TYR A 267 24.51 -18.63 -3.56
C TYR A 267 25.89 -18.19 -3.07
N GLN A 268 26.93 -18.46 -3.84
CA GLN A 268 28.29 -18.01 -3.55
C GLN A 268 28.46 -16.59 -4.12
N PRO A 269 28.63 -15.55 -3.28
CA PRO A 269 28.73 -14.18 -3.74
C PRO A 269 30.07 -13.91 -4.45
N ARG A 270 30.00 -13.13 -5.53
CA ARG A 270 31.12 -12.70 -6.37
C ARG A 270 31.05 -11.19 -6.58
N LEU A 271 32.19 -10.53 -6.40
CA LEU A 271 32.39 -9.12 -6.74
C LEU A 271 33.11 -8.99 -8.08
N GLU A 272 32.78 -7.98 -8.88
CA GLU A 272 33.50 -7.71 -10.12
C GLU A 272 34.87 -7.05 -9.91
N ALA A 273 35.77 -7.25 -10.88
CA ALA A 273 37.16 -6.84 -10.75
C ALA A 273 37.31 -5.31 -10.68
N GLY A 274 37.70 -4.80 -9.51
CA GLY A 274 37.77 -3.37 -9.20
C GLY A 274 36.65 -2.87 -8.28
N GLU A 275 35.59 -3.67 -8.05
CA GLU A 275 34.50 -3.34 -7.11
C GLU A 275 34.76 -3.89 -5.68
N GLU A 276 35.83 -4.64 -5.45
CA GLU A 276 36.10 -5.36 -4.18
C GLU A 276 36.35 -4.43 -2.97
N ASN A 277 36.49 -3.13 -3.21
CA ASN A 277 36.66 -2.08 -2.20
C ASN A 277 35.83 -0.83 -2.56
N LEU A 278 34.74 -0.99 -3.30
CA LEU A 278 33.89 0.10 -3.79
C LEU A 278 33.12 0.78 -2.65
N LYS A 279 32.67 0.00 -1.66
CA LYS A 279 31.76 0.45 -0.61
C LYS A 279 32.48 1.10 0.57
N VAL A 280 31.90 2.14 1.15
CA VAL A 280 32.47 2.90 2.28
C VAL A 280 31.36 3.18 3.32
N PRO A 281 31.56 2.85 4.61
CA PRO A 281 32.79 2.35 5.25
C PRO A 281 33.22 0.94 4.82
N ASN A 282 34.50 0.61 5.06
CA ASN A 282 35.15 -0.63 4.57
C ASN A 282 34.40 -1.91 4.94
N TRP A 283 33.67 -1.94 6.05
CA TRP A 283 32.95 -3.14 6.51
C TRP A 283 31.88 -3.61 5.51
N LEU A 284 31.33 -2.70 4.69
CA LEU A 284 30.34 -3.00 3.66
C LEU A 284 30.89 -3.84 2.49
N ASN A 285 32.21 -3.98 2.32
CA ASN A 285 32.80 -4.84 1.28
C ASN A 285 32.98 -6.30 1.71
N ASP A 286 32.39 -6.70 2.84
CA ASP A 286 32.45 -8.05 3.38
C ASP A 286 31.16 -8.79 2.96
N PRO A 287 31.18 -9.67 1.93
CA PRO A 287 29.96 -10.25 1.38
C PRO A 287 29.22 -11.15 2.38
N THR A 288 29.88 -11.55 3.47
CA THR A 288 29.25 -12.33 4.55
C THR A 288 28.26 -11.52 5.39
N LEU A 289 28.17 -10.20 5.18
CA LEU A 289 27.22 -9.30 5.86
C LEU A 289 25.98 -8.96 5.02
N TYR A 290 25.73 -9.77 4.00
CA TYR A 290 24.55 -9.70 3.14
C TYR A 290 23.83 -11.05 3.20
N HIS A 291 22.51 -11.07 2.96
CA HIS A 291 21.75 -12.32 3.06
C HIS A 291 22.11 -13.31 1.94
N ASN A 292 22.53 -12.82 0.77
CA ASN A 292 22.98 -13.60 -0.38
C ASN A 292 21.96 -14.68 -0.84
N ARG A 293 20.66 -14.33 -0.84
CA ARG A 293 19.56 -15.27 -1.15
C ARG A 293 18.88 -15.02 -2.50
N GLY A 294 19.14 -13.90 -3.17
CA GLY A 294 18.51 -13.52 -4.44
C GLY A 294 17.28 -12.62 -4.28
N ASP A 295 16.78 -12.11 -5.40
CA ASP A 295 15.73 -11.11 -5.54
C ASP A 295 14.40 -11.54 -4.89
N THR A 296 13.85 -10.67 -4.05
CA THR A 296 12.57 -10.85 -3.36
C THR A 296 11.36 -10.85 -4.31
N THR A 297 10.32 -11.61 -3.97
CA THR A 297 8.96 -11.49 -4.56
C THR A 297 8.02 -10.62 -3.73
N PHE A 298 8.51 -10.02 -2.64
CA PHE A 298 7.79 -9.16 -1.69
C PHE A 298 6.68 -9.88 -0.91
N ALA A 299 6.80 -11.18 -0.67
CA ALA A 299 5.78 -12.03 -0.08
C ALA A 299 6.33 -13.08 0.91
N GLY A 300 5.99 -12.91 2.19
CA GLY A 300 6.31 -13.88 3.24
C GLY A 300 7.67 -13.60 3.88
N GLU A 301 8.53 -14.62 3.97
CA GLU A 301 9.89 -14.44 4.50
C GLU A 301 10.79 -13.66 3.54
N ASP A 302 10.62 -13.81 2.22
CA ASP A 302 11.50 -13.20 1.22
C ASP A 302 11.46 -11.67 1.22
N ALA A 303 10.42 -11.08 1.81
CA ALA A 303 10.27 -9.65 1.99
C ALA A 303 11.25 -9.06 3.02
N TYR A 304 12.01 -9.90 3.75
CA TYR A 304 12.98 -9.51 4.79
C TYR A 304 14.42 -10.00 4.56
N TYR A 305 14.64 -10.90 3.58
CA TYR A 305 15.93 -11.58 3.37
C TYR A 305 16.36 -11.64 1.89
N GLY A 306 15.67 -10.92 1.02
CA GLY A 306 15.79 -11.03 -0.43
C GLY A 306 16.07 -9.69 -1.10
N ASP A 307 16.97 -9.70 -2.10
CA ASP A 307 17.55 -8.49 -2.70
C ASP A 307 16.45 -7.57 -3.28
N PHE A 308 16.36 -6.34 -2.77
CA PHE A 308 15.28 -5.40 -3.08
C PHE A 308 15.46 -4.84 -4.50
N PHE A 309 14.84 -5.49 -5.50
CA PHE A 309 15.12 -5.27 -6.94
C PHE A 309 16.60 -5.46 -7.32
N GLY A 310 17.27 -6.44 -6.69
CA GLY A 310 18.70 -6.74 -6.92
C GLY A 310 19.68 -5.81 -6.19
N LEU A 311 19.20 -4.97 -5.28
CA LEU A 311 20.06 -4.19 -4.38
C LEU A 311 20.55 -5.08 -3.25
N ASP A 312 21.87 -5.20 -3.11
CA ASP A 312 22.54 -6.09 -2.15
C ASP A 312 21.96 -5.94 -0.73
N ASP A 313 21.20 -6.94 -0.26
CA ASP A 313 20.43 -6.91 1.00
C ASP A 313 21.32 -7.19 2.23
N LEU A 314 21.33 -6.27 3.18
CA LEU A 314 22.20 -6.33 4.35
C LEU A 314 21.64 -7.25 5.43
N PHE A 315 22.51 -8.13 5.94
CA PHE A 315 22.18 -9.12 6.97
C PHE A 315 21.92 -8.44 8.33
N THR A 316 20.74 -7.85 8.51
CA THR A 316 20.40 -6.95 9.61
C THR A 316 20.25 -7.65 10.97
N GLU A 317 20.09 -8.97 10.97
CA GLU A 317 20.22 -9.83 12.16
C GLU A 317 21.67 -9.88 12.71
N HIS A 318 22.68 -9.55 11.89
CA HIS A 318 24.08 -9.65 12.27
C HIS A 318 24.55 -8.38 13.02
N PRO A 319 25.06 -8.46 14.28
CA PRO A 319 25.32 -7.29 15.12
C PRO A 319 26.35 -6.30 14.55
N LYS A 320 27.33 -6.77 13.75
CA LYS A 320 28.27 -5.90 13.00
C LYS A 320 27.56 -4.97 11.98
N VAL A 321 26.43 -5.37 11.43
CA VAL A 321 25.59 -4.54 10.52
C VAL A 321 24.82 -3.52 11.34
N VAL A 322 24.18 -3.96 12.45
CA VAL A 322 23.49 -3.10 13.41
C VAL A 322 24.41 -1.97 13.92
N ASP A 323 25.57 -2.33 14.48
CA ASP A 323 26.56 -1.37 14.98
C ASP A 323 27.13 -0.50 13.85
N GLY A 324 27.42 -1.09 12.69
CA GLY A 324 27.93 -0.37 11.52
C GLY A 324 26.98 0.71 11.01
N MET A 325 25.68 0.42 10.98
CA MET A 325 24.63 1.39 10.60
C MET A 325 24.42 2.47 11.66
N LYS A 326 24.45 2.13 12.95
CA LYS A 326 24.45 3.13 14.03
C LYS A 326 25.64 4.09 13.88
N ASP A 327 26.85 3.58 13.70
CA ASP A 327 28.07 4.39 13.54
C ASP A 327 27.99 5.35 12.34
N ILE A 328 27.47 4.88 11.20
CA ILE A 328 27.23 5.70 10.00
C ILE A 328 26.29 6.87 10.34
N TYR A 329 25.10 6.60 10.86
CA TYR A 329 24.09 7.66 11.02
C TYR A 329 24.34 8.57 12.23
N GLN A 330 24.99 8.07 13.28
CA GLN A 330 25.52 8.89 14.36
C GLN A 330 26.65 9.83 13.91
N ALA A 331 27.39 9.50 12.84
CA ALA A 331 28.37 10.42 12.25
C ALA A 331 27.69 11.63 11.61
N TRP A 332 26.61 11.44 10.85
CA TRP A 332 25.87 12.53 10.22
C TRP A 332 25.27 13.50 11.24
N ILE A 333 24.69 12.98 12.33
CA ILE A 333 24.20 13.79 13.46
C ILE A 333 25.32 14.64 14.06
N ARG A 334 26.49 14.04 14.30
CA ARG A 334 27.64 14.70 14.96
C ARG A 334 28.32 15.75 14.10
N ASP A 335 28.58 15.42 12.83
CA ASP A 335 29.49 16.19 11.99
C ASP A 335 28.76 17.27 11.17
N PHE A 336 27.48 17.05 10.85
CA PHE A 336 26.65 17.98 10.06
C PHE A 336 25.54 18.63 10.88
N GLY A 337 25.04 17.95 11.92
CA GLY A 337 23.96 18.48 12.75
C GLY A 337 22.60 18.40 12.09
N VAL A 338 22.31 17.33 11.35
CA VAL A 338 20.96 17.00 10.86
C VAL A 338 19.93 16.94 12.01
N ASP A 339 18.66 17.16 11.68
CA ASP A 339 17.57 17.27 12.66
C ASP A 339 16.69 16.02 12.74
N GLY A 340 16.82 15.10 11.78
CA GLY A 340 16.08 13.85 11.76
C GLY A 340 16.36 13.01 10.54
N PHE A 341 15.70 11.86 10.46
CA PHE A 341 15.82 10.92 9.33
C PHE A 341 14.46 10.44 8.83
N ARG A 342 14.27 10.37 7.51
CA ARG A 342 13.30 9.44 6.92
C ARG A 342 14.03 8.13 6.67
N ILE A 343 13.41 7.01 6.98
CA ILE A 343 14.03 5.69 6.87
C ILE A 343 13.39 4.95 5.71
N ASP A 344 14.21 4.61 4.73
CA ASP A 344 13.83 3.85 3.56
C ASP A 344 13.47 2.39 3.88
N THR A 345 12.61 1.79 3.05
CA THR A 345 12.33 0.34 3.02
C THR A 345 12.05 -0.31 4.38
N MET A 346 11.52 0.43 5.36
CA MET A 346 11.43 -0.01 6.76
C MET A 346 10.65 -1.32 6.97
N LYS A 347 9.70 -1.60 6.07
CA LYS A 347 8.91 -2.84 6.00
C LYS A 347 9.76 -4.11 5.79
N HIS A 348 10.97 -3.97 5.26
CA HIS A 348 11.82 -5.05 4.75
C HIS A 348 12.99 -5.43 5.67
N VAL A 349 13.05 -4.84 6.87
CA VAL A 349 14.11 -5.09 7.86
C VAL A 349 13.49 -5.66 9.14
N ASN A 350 14.17 -6.60 9.77
CA ASN A 350 13.68 -7.33 10.95
C ASN A 350 13.40 -6.42 12.17
N ASN A 351 12.53 -6.90 13.07
CA ASN A 351 12.01 -6.09 14.18
C ASN A 351 13.11 -5.71 15.20
N GLU A 352 14.04 -6.63 15.45
CA GLU A 352 15.10 -6.48 16.46
C GLU A 352 16.09 -5.37 16.07
N PHE A 353 16.38 -5.22 14.76
CA PHE A 353 17.19 -4.10 14.26
C PHE A 353 16.58 -2.76 14.67
N TRP A 354 15.27 -2.59 14.52
CA TRP A 354 14.57 -1.34 14.86
C TRP A 354 14.53 -1.07 16.36
N GLN A 355 14.25 -2.12 17.16
CA GLN A 355 14.26 -2.06 18.62
C GLN A 355 15.63 -1.64 19.20
N GLU A 356 16.72 -1.85 18.47
CA GLU A 356 18.05 -1.43 18.87
C GLU A 356 18.50 -0.11 18.22
N PHE A 357 18.36 0.03 16.90
CA PHE A 357 18.80 1.18 16.11
C PHE A 357 18.06 2.46 16.50
N GLY A 358 16.73 2.41 16.57
CA GLY A 358 15.88 3.58 16.85
C GLY A 358 16.22 4.24 18.19
N PRO A 359 16.08 3.53 19.32
CA PRO A 359 16.39 4.05 20.64
C PRO A 359 17.84 4.54 20.81
N ASP A 360 18.82 3.85 20.20
CA ASP A 360 20.23 4.22 20.30
C ASP A 360 20.56 5.51 19.54
N VAL A 361 20.05 5.67 18.31
CA VAL A 361 20.24 6.89 17.52
C VAL A 361 19.57 8.09 18.19
N LEU A 362 18.39 7.92 18.79
CA LEU A 362 17.72 8.98 19.56
C LEU A 362 18.45 9.36 20.84
N ARG A 363 18.95 8.37 21.58
CA ARG A 363 19.80 8.61 22.75
C ARG A 363 21.04 9.40 22.34
N TYR A 364 21.70 9.01 21.27
CA TYR A 364 22.89 9.71 20.77
C TYR A 364 22.59 11.14 20.30
N ALA A 365 21.51 11.35 19.54
CA ALA A 365 21.09 12.68 19.09
C ALA A 365 20.84 13.61 20.28
N LYS A 366 20.17 13.11 21.32
CA LYS A 366 19.95 13.83 22.57
C LYS A 366 21.26 14.15 23.31
N GLU A 367 22.22 13.24 23.31
CA GLU A 367 23.57 13.48 23.85
C GLU A 367 24.35 14.55 23.05
N GLN A 368 24.08 14.70 21.75
CA GLN A 368 24.57 15.83 20.93
C GLN A 368 23.77 17.13 21.13
N GLY A 369 22.72 17.14 21.96
CA GLY A 369 21.88 18.31 22.24
C GLY A 369 20.73 18.52 21.24
N LYS A 370 20.37 17.51 20.44
CA LYS A 370 19.19 17.50 19.56
C LYS A 370 17.99 16.88 20.29
N ASP A 371 17.40 17.61 21.23
CA ASP A 371 16.23 17.14 22.00
C ASP A 371 14.96 16.90 21.14
N GLU A 372 14.91 17.48 19.93
CA GLU A 372 13.79 17.35 18.97
C GLU A 372 14.11 16.40 17.79
N PHE A 373 15.14 15.57 17.90
CA PHE A 373 15.51 14.66 16.82
C PHE A 373 14.40 13.64 16.54
N PHE A 374 14.03 13.49 15.27
CA PHE A 374 12.87 12.71 14.87
C PHE A 374 13.15 11.81 13.66
N MET A 375 12.68 10.57 13.75
CA MET A 375 12.80 9.56 12.72
C MET A 375 11.44 9.00 12.35
N PHE A 376 11.22 8.81 11.05
CA PHE A 376 10.01 8.18 10.54
C PHE A 376 10.32 7.23 9.39
N GLY A 377 9.75 6.02 9.42
CA GLY A 377 9.98 5.01 8.38
C GLY A 377 8.96 5.00 7.25
N GLU A 378 9.38 4.51 6.09
CA GLU A 378 8.46 4.08 5.05
C GLU A 378 7.98 2.65 5.29
N VAL A 379 6.67 2.52 5.49
CA VAL A 379 5.99 1.22 5.48
C VAL A 379 4.85 1.34 4.48
N PHE A 380 5.08 0.89 3.24
CA PHE A 380 4.08 0.90 2.19
C PHE A 380 2.98 -0.12 2.51
N ASP A 381 1.99 0.33 3.27
CA ASP A 381 0.76 -0.40 3.61
C ASP A 381 -0.32 0.58 4.11
N THR A 382 -1.60 0.30 3.82
CA THR A 382 -2.73 1.16 4.28
C THR A 382 -3.43 0.63 5.54
N THR A 383 -2.94 -0.47 6.12
CA THR A 383 -3.54 -1.16 7.26
C THR A 383 -2.96 -0.68 8.59
N LYS A 384 -3.73 0.12 9.35
CA LYS A 384 -3.27 0.70 10.63
C LYS A 384 -2.80 -0.32 11.66
N SER A 385 -3.40 -1.52 11.73
CA SER A 385 -2.97 -2.57 12.66
C SER A 385 -1.58 -3.13 12.33
N PHE A 386 -1.15 -3.07 11.06
CA PHE A 386 0.18 -3.45 10.61
C PHE A 386 1.17 -2.28 10.76
N THR A 387 0.88 -1.12 10.17
CA THR A 387 1.79 0.04 10.18
C THR A 387 2.06 0.59 11.58
N SER A 388 1.14 0.44 12.54
CA SER A 388 1.38 0.82 13.93
C SER A 388 2.30 -0.13 14.70
N GLN A 389 2.61 -1.32 14.20
CA GLN A 389 3.58 -2.23 14.87
C GLN A 389 4.98 -1.61 14.88
N PHE A 390 5.31 -0.84 13.83
CA PHE A 390 6.59 -0.14 13.72
C PHE A 390 6.77 0.96 14.77
N THR A 391 5.68 1.63 15.19
CA THR A 391 5.75 2.67 16.23
C THR A 391 5.61 2.14 17.65
N THR A 392 4.86 1.05 17.86
CA THR A 392 4.66 0.46 19.20
C THR A 392 5.70 -0.63 19.49
N ARG A 393 5.65 -1.74 18.73
CA ARG A 393 6.48 -2.95 18.94
C ARG A 393 7.94 -2.71 18.61
N ASN A 394 8.21 -1.94 17.56
CA ASN A 394 9.57 -1.70 17.07
C ASN A 394 10.15 -0.37 17.57
N GLN A 395 9.43 0.34 18.44
CA GLN A 395 9.87 1.52 19.18
C GLN A 395 10.34 2.72 18.33
N MET A 396 9.88 2.83 17.08
CA MET A 396 10.16 4.01 16.25
C MET A 396 9.16 5.14 16.51
N GLN A 397 9.57 6.38 16.31
CA GLN A 397 8.73 7.53 16.66
C GLN A 397 7.53 7.73 15.72
N ALA A 398 7.65 7.31 14.46
CA ALA A 398 6.59 7.42 13.46
C ALA A 398 6.86 6.54 12.22
N VAL A 399 5.85 6.46 11.36
CA VAL A 399 5.94 6.01 9.96
C VAL A 399 5.18 7.00 9.07
N LEU A 400 5.46 7.02 7.76
CA LEU A 400 4.63 7.74 6.78
C LEU A 400 3.17 7.26 6.86
N ASP A 401 2.22 8.18 6.93
CA ASP A 401 0.78 7.85 7.08
C ASP A 401 0.14 7.49 5.72
N PHE A 402 0.60 6.39 5.12
CA PHE A 402 -0.04 5.75 3.96
C PHE A 402 -1.54 5.49 4.16
N PRO A 403 -2.03 5.07 5.37
CA PRO A 403 -3.45 5.02 5.66
C PRO A 403 -4.16 6.37 5.47
N PHE A 404 -3.55 7.49 5.90
CA PHE A 404 -4.08 8.83 5.63
C PHE A 404 -4.08 9.17 4.14
N GLN A 405 -3.03 8.82 3.40
CA GLN A 405 -2.93 9.14 1.97
C GLN A 405 -4.13 8.56 1.18
N GLU A 406 -4.45 7.27 1.34
CA GLU A 406 -5.62 6.70 0.66
C GLU A 406 -6.93 7.25 1.22
N ALA A 407 -7.03 7.53 2.53
CA ALA A 407 -8.21 8.17 3.11
C ALA A 407 -8.44 9.59 2.54
N ALA A 408 -7.38 10.36 2.33
CA ALA A 408 -7.41 11.71 1.75
C ALA A 408 -7.75 11.67 0.26
N ARG A 409 -7.14 10.77 -0.51
CA ARG A 409 -7.51 10.52 -1.92
C ARG A 409 -8.97 10.08 -2.04
N SER A 410 -9.39 9.12 -1.22
CA SER A 410 -10.77 8.63 -1.19
C SER A 410 -11.77 9.75 -0.88
N PHE A 411 -11.46 10.63 0.08
CA PHE A 411 -12.31 11.76 0.41
C PHE A 411 -12.31 12.86 -0.68
N ALA A 412 -11.15 13.43 -1.01
CA ALA A 412 -11.06 14.65 -1.82
C ALA A 412 -11.05 14.38 -3.33
N SER A 413 -10.31 13.36 -3.78
CA SER A 413 -10.25 12.97 -5.19
C SER A 413 -11.50 12.19 -5.61
N LYS A 414 -11.82 11.08 -4.91
CA LYS A 414 -12.90 10.14 -5.29
C LYS A 414 -14.29 10.54 -4.77
N SER A 415 -14.42 11.63 -4.00
CA SER A 415 -15.68 12.07 -3.36
C SER A 415 -16.42 10.97 -2.57
N ALA A 416 -15.70 10.09 -1.87
CA ALA A 416 -16.29 8.94 -1.17
C ALA A 416 -17.23 9.31 0.01
N ASP A 417 -17.92 8.31 0.58
CA ASP A 417 -18.77 8.48 1.77
C ASP A 417 -17.94 9.03 2.95
N THR A 418 -18.35 10.16 3.51
CA THR A 418 -17.60 10.83 4.59
C THR A 418 -17.50 10.00 5.88
N ARG A 419 -18.31 8.95 6.05
CA ARG A 419 -18.14 7.96 7.14
C ARG A 419 -16.87 7.12 7.02
N ASN A 420 -16.25 7.09 5.86
CA ASN A 420 -14.92 6.49 5.71
C ASN A 420 -13.89 7.28 6.53
N LEU A 421 -13.99 8.61 6.57
CA LEU A 421 -13.16 9.44 7.46
C LEU A 421 -13.52 9.25 8.95
N GLU A 422 -14.80 9.11 9.29
CA GLU A 422 -15.23 8.77 10.66
C GLU A 422 -14.58 7.46 11.13
N THR A 423 -14.64 6.42 10.30
CA THR A 423 -14.04 5.10 10.57
C THR A 423 -12.51 5.18 10.61
N PHE A 424 -11.91 5.95 9.71
CA PHE A 424 -10.46 6.17 9.62
C PHE A 424 -9.92 6.81 10.90
N PHE A 425 -10.41 7.99 11.28
CA PHE A 425 -9.90 8.72 12.45
C PHE A 425 -10.24 8.00 13.77
N ALA A 426 -11.36 7.27 13.85
CA ALA A 426 -11.68 6.40 14.99
C ALA A 426 -10.80 5.13 15.09
N GLY A 427 -9.88 4.93 14.14
CA GLY A 427 -8.83 3.92 14.17
C GLY A 427 -7.43 4.50 14.41
N ASP A 428 -7.29 5.77 14.76
CA ASP A 428 -5.97 6.35 15.06
C ASP A 428 -5.32 5.74 16.31
N ASP A 429 -6.11 5.19 17.23
CA ASP A 429 -5.64 4.64 18.51
C ASP A 429 -4.77 3.38 18.37
N TRP A 430 -4.69 2.79 17.18
CA TRP A 430 -3.70 1.73 16.87
C TRP A 430 -2.25 2.22 17.10
N TYR A 431 -2.00 3.52 16.93
CA TYR A 431 -0.70 4.16 17.17
C TYR A 431 -0.55 4.73 18.59
N THR A 432 -1.59 4.69 19.44
CA THR A 432 -1.56 5.24 20.80
C THR A 432 -0.96 4.22 21.77
N ASP A 433 0.26 4.48 22.22
CA ASP A 433 0.96 3.71 23.26
C ASP A 433 1.61 4.66 24.29
N ALA A 434 2.40 4.13 25.22
CA ALA A 434 3.06 4.90 26.28
C ALA A 434 4.07 5.94 25.76
N ASP A 435 4.66 5.70 24.59
CA ASP A 435 5.73 6.50 23.97
C ASP A 435 5.52 6.80 22.46
N SER A 436 4.42 6.33 21.85
CA SER A 436 4.00 6.69 20.48
C SER A 436 2.59 7.28 20.42
N ASN A 437 2.33 8.16 19.44
CA ASN A 437 0.98 8.58 19.09
C ASN A 437 0.83 9.01 17.61
N VAL A 438 -0.41 8.92 17.08
CA VAL A 438 -0.76 9.28 15.69
C VAL A 438 -0.38 10.73 15.33
N TYR A 439 -0.37 11.65 16.31
CA TYR A 439 -0.07 13.07 16.06
C TYR A 439 1.34 13.30 15.52
N GLN A 440 2.25 12.33 15.65
CA GLN A 440 3.62 12.39 15.14
C GLN A 440 3.74 11.98 13.66
N LEU A 441 2.79 11.22 13.11
CA LEU A 441 2.92 10.65 11.77
C LEU A 441 2.95 11.73 10.69
N PRO A 442 3.91 11.69 9.73
CA PRO A 442 3.88 12.58 8.58
C PRO A 442 2.76 12.18 7.61
N THR A 443 1.84 13.12 7.37
CA THR A 443 0.70 12.97 6.46
C THR A 443 1.06 13.54 5.10
N PHE A 444 0.66 12.86 4.02
CA PHE A 444 1.02 13.23 2.65
C PHE A 444 -0.10 12.89 1.67
N LEU A 445 -0.02 13.44 0.45
CA LEU A 445 -1.04 13.25 -0.61
C LEU A 445 -0.50 12.48 -1.84
N GLY A 446 0.81 12.51 -2.05
CA GLY A 446 1.56 11.74 -3.04
C GLY A 446 3.05 11.75 -2.70
N ASN A 447 3.85 10.91 -3.37
CA ASN A 447 5.30 10.80 -3.15
C ASN A 447 6.03 10.41 -4.45
N HIS A 448 7.31 10.06 -4.33
CA HIS A 448 8.22 9.71 -5.42
C HIS A 448 8.05 8.28 -5.98
N ASP A 449 7.13 7.47 -5.47
CA ASP A 449 6.96 6.05 -5.87
C ASP A 449 5.52 5.71 -6.30
N MET A 450 4.51 6.30 -5.64
CA MET A 450 3.10 6.05 -5.98
C MET A 450 2.53 7.02 -7.02
N GLY A 451 3.14 8.19 -7.19
CA GLY A 451 2.55 9.30 -7.94
C GLY A 451 2.12 10.48 -7.08
N ARG A 452 1.62 11.52 -7.75
CA ARG A 452 1.28 12.82 -7.17
C ARG A 452 -0.23 12.96 -6.94
N ILE A 453 -0.61 13.88 -6.07
CA ILE A 453 -2.03 14.22 -5.87
C ILE A 453 -2.70 14.67 -7.18
N GLY A 454 -1.98 15.40 -8.04
CA GLY A 454 -2.43 15.79 -9.37
C GLY A 454 -2.72 14.58 -10.29
N SER A 455 -1.83 13.57 -10.32
CA SER A 455 -2.06 12.33 -11.09
C SER A 455 -3.33 11.62 -10.62
N PHE A 456 -3.50 11.48 -9.29
CA PHE A 456 -4.65 10.81 -8.71
C PHE A 456 -5.97 11.53 -8.99
N ILE A 457 -5.98 12.87 -8.91
CA ILE A 457 -7.19 13.68 -9.20
C ILE A 457 -7.59 13.55 -10.67
N ALA A 458 -6.64 13.68 -11.60
CA ALA A 458 -6.88 13.55 -13.03
C ALA A 458 -7.38 12.14 -13.40
N ALA A 459 -6.79 11.09 -12.82
CA ALA A 459 -7.16 9.70 -13.06
C ALA A 459 -8.54 9.33 -12.45
N ASP A 460 -8.84 9.79 -11.24
CA ASP A 460 -10.12 9.51 -10.56
C ASP A 460 -11.29 10.34 -11.15
N ASN A 461 -11.02 11.49 -11.80
CA ASN A 461 -12.02 12.43 -12.31
C ASN A 461 -11.87 12.75 -13.82
N PRO A 462 -11.90 11.74 -14.71
CA PRO A 462 -11.64 11.93 -16.14
C PRO A 462 -12.67 12.86 -16.80
N GLY A 463 -12.17 13.97 -17.37
CA GLY A 463 -13.00 14.99 -18.04
C GLY A 463 -13.58 16.08 -17.13
N SER A 464 -13.18 16.12 -15.86
CA SER A 464 -13.36 17.29 -14.98
C SER A 464 -12.59 18.51 -15.52
N SER A 465 -13.06 19.72 -15.21
CA SER A 465 -12.36 20.96 -15.59
C SER A 465 -11.18 21.25 -14.67
N ASP A 466 -10.20 22.00 -15.16
CA ASP A 466 -9.05 22.46 -14.36
C ASP A 466 -9.48 23.10 -13.04
N GLU A 467 -10.51 23.96 -13.06
CA GLU A 467 -11.02 24.62 -11.84
C GLU A 467 -11.63 23.63 -10.83
N GLU A 468 -12.06 22.44 -11.26
CA GLU A 468 -12.54 21.38 -10.38
C GLU A 468 -11.37 20.55 -9.82
N GLN A 469 -10.39 20.22 -10.65
CA GLN A 469 -9.19 19.48 -10.24
C GLN A 469 -8.38 20.28 -9.20
N VAL A 470 -8.18 21.58 -9.45
CA VAL A 470 -7.59 22.52 -8.48
C VAL A 470 -8.42 22.58 -7.18
N ALA A 471 -9.76 22.56 -7.24
CA ALA A 471 -10.58 22.55 -6.03
C ALA A 471 -10.45 21.24 -5.22
N ARG A 472 -10.32 20.08 -5.90
CA ARG A 472 -10.08 18.78 -5.25
C ARG A 472 -8.70 18.73 -4.59
N ASP A 473 -7.68 19.31 -5.24
CA ASP A 473 -6.33 19.43 -4.69
C ASP A 473 -6.30 20.32 -3.45
N GLN A 474 -6.92 21.51 -3.54
CA GLN A 474 -7.05 22.42 -2.39
C GLN A 474 -7.82 21.77 -1.23
N LEU A 475 -8.86 20.99 -1.50
CA LEU A 475 -9.60 20.23 -0.48
C LEU A 475 -8.74 19.13 0.17
N ALA A 476 -7.87 18.47 -0.59
CA ALA A 476 -6.93 17.47 -0.07
C ALA A 476 -5.91 18.13 0.88
N HIS A 477 -5.36 19.28 0.48
CA HIS A 477 -4.48 20.10 1.32
C HIS A 477 -5.20 20.65 2.56
N GLU A 478 -6.46 21.10 2.45
CA GLU A 478 -7.27 21.53 3.60
C GLU A 478 -7.49 20.38 4.61
N LEU A 479 -7.76 19.16 4.13
CA LEU A 479 -7.88 17.99 5.00
C LEU A 479 -6.56 17.69 5.71
N MET A 480 -5.44 17.73 4.99
CA MET A 480 -4.11 17.46 5.53
C MET A 480 -3.70 18.50 6.59
N TYR A 481 -3.87 19.80 6.31
CA TYR A 481 -3.47 20.87 7.24
C TYR A 481 -4.39 21.02 8.46
N PHE A 482 -5.69 20.73 8.34
CA PHE A 482 -6.62 20.89 9.46
C PHE A 482 -6.81 19.61 10.29
N SER A 483 -6.41 18.43 9.80
CA SER A 483 -6.42 17.19 10.56
C SER A 483 -5.11 16.99 11.35
N ARG A 484 -4.92 15.79 11.93
CA ARG A 484 -3.77 15.45 12.79
C ARG A 484 -2.59 14.89 11.99
N GLY A 485 -1.39 14.99 12.55
CA GLY A 485 -0.15 14.58 11.92
C GLY A 485 0.61 15.76 11.32
N ASN A 486 1.71 15.47 10.64
CA ASN A 486 2.66 16.46 10.10
C ASN A 486 2.58 16.53 8.57
N PRO A 487 1.99 17.58 7.94
CA PRO A 487 1.88 17.68 6.49
C PRO A 487 3.24 17.66 5.78
N VAL A 488 3.35 16.78 4.79
CA VAL A 488 4.45 16.69 3.83
C VAL A 488 3.95 17.14 2.46
N ILE A 489 4.56 18.19 1.93
CA ILE A 489 4.37 18.62 0.54
C ILE A 489 5.46 17.96 -0.30
N TYR A 490 5.09 17.20 -1.33
CA TYR A 490 6.03 16.67 -2.31
C TYR A 490 6.32 17.75 -3.36
N TYR A 491 7.60 17.99 -3.65
CA TYR A 491 8.02 19.11 -4.50
C TYR A 491 7.29 19.11 -5.87
N GLY A 492 6.63 20.21 -6.20
CA GLY A 492 5.88 20.38 -7.45
C GLY A 492 4.37 20.26 -7.31
N ASP A 493 3.85 19.66 -6.24
CA ASP A 493 2.41 19.63 -5.95
C ASP A 493 1.89 21.08 -5.78
N GLU A 494 2.69 21.97 -5.18
CA GLU A 494 2.36 23.39 -5.06
C GLU A 494 2.36 24.17 -6.40
N GLN A 495 2.87 23.56 -7.46
CA GLN A 495 2.89 24.04 -8.85
C GLN A 495 1.94 23.24 -9.76
N GLY A 496 1.09 22.36 -9.20
CA GLY A 496 0.09 21.61 -9.95
C GLY A 496 0.63 20.43 -10.76
N PHE A 497 1.79 19.87 -10.38
CA PHE A 497 2.39 18.75 -11.10
C PHE A 497 1.47 17.53 -11.07
N THR A 498 1.10 17.02 -12.25
CA THR A 498 0.30 15.81 -12.40
C THR A 498 1.19 14.59 -12.58
N GLY A 499 1.81 14.45 -13.75
CA GLY A 499 2.62 13.30 -14.12
C GLY A 499 1.80 12.02 -14.39
N PRO A 500 2.35 11.04 -15.13
CA PRO A 500 1.69 9.74 -15.33
C PRO A 500 1.50 8.91 -14.06
N GLY A 501 2.22 9.22 -12.97
CA GLY A 501 2.21 8.49 -11.69
C GLY A 501 3.27 7.39 -11.60
N GLY A 502 3.36 6.70 -10.47
CA GLY A 502 4.41 5.71 -10.21
C GLY A 502 5.77 6.33 -9.85
N ASP A 503 6.87 5.63 -10.20
CA ASP A 503 8.27 5.99 -9.89
C ASP A 503 8.80 7.17 -10.74
N GLN A 504 9.47 6.90 -11.87
CA GLN A 504 10.21 7.93 -12.61
C GLN A 504 9.28 9.01 -13.18
N ASP A 505 8.02 8.67 -13.37
CA ASP A 505 6.95 9.51 -13.89
C ASP A 505 6.24 10.35 -12.80
N ALA A 506 6.72 10.29 -11.55
CA ALA A 506 6.42 11.26 -10.48
C ALA A 506 7.61 12.17 -10.13
N ARG A 507 8.74 12.05 -10.84
CA ARG A 507 10.02 12.70 -10.52
C ARG A 507 10.39 13.83 -11.50
N GLN A 508 9.38 14.54 -12.03
CA GLN A 508 9.53 15.71 -12.92
C GLN A 508 10.50 16.77 -12.34
N THR A 509 11.20 17.50 -13.21
CA THR A 509 12.03 18.65 -12.77
C THR A 509 11.17 19.88 -12.45
N LEU A 510 11.53 20.59 -11.38
CA LEU A 510 10.96 21.91 -11.03
C LEU A 510 11.60 23.05 -11.85
N PHE A 511 12.84 22.87 -12.29
CA PHE A 511 13.46 23.68 -13.34
C PHE A 511 13.07 23.19 -14.74
N ALA A 512 13.38 23.97 -15.78
CA ALA A 512 13.06 23.63 -17.17
C ALA A 512 13.61 22.25 -17.60
N SER A 513 12.69 21.31 -17.87
CA SER A 513 12.95 19.94 -18.30
C SER A 513 13.48 19.87 -19.74
N GLN A 514 14.26 18.82 -20.02
CA GLN A 514 14.59 18.37 -21.37
C GLN A 514 14.10 16.93 -21.66
N VAL A 515 13.45 16.29 -20.69
CA VAL A 515 12.85 14.95 -20.79
C VAL A 515 11.55 15.05 -21.61
N PRO A 516 11.43 14.38 -22.77
CA PRO A 516 10.24 14.47 -23.62
C PRO A 516 8.94 14.13 -22.91
N GLU A 517 8.94 13.07 -22.09
CA GLU A 517 7.77 12.60 -21.36
C GLU A 517 7.21 13.67 -20.41
N TYR A 518 8.08 14.37 -19.68
CA TYR A 518 7.67 15.46 -18.77
C TYR A 518 7.20 16.70 -19.53
N LEU A 519 7.59 16.91 -20.79
CA LEU A 519 7.19 18.09 -21.57
C LEU A 519 5.75 18.01 -22.09
N ASP A 520 5.16 16.81 -22.10
CA ASP A 520 3.78 16.53 -22.51
C ASP A 520 2.80 16.52 -21.31
N ASP A 521 3.29 16.66 -20.06
CA ASP A 521 2.47 16.72 -18.83
C ASP A 521 1.73 18.07 -18.67
N ASP A 522 0.42 18.03 -18.37
CA ASP A 522 -0.41 19.19 -18.03
C ASP A 522 -0.25 19.58 -16.55
N LEU A 523 -0.22 20.89 -16.25
CA LEU A 523 -0.11 21.44 -14.89
C LEU A 523 -1.44 22.04 -14.40
N LEU A 524 -1.90 21.63 -13.22
CA LEU A 524 -3.17 22.08 -12.65
C LEU A 524 -3.12 23.55 -12.22
N GLY A 525 -4.06 24.37 -12.70
CA GLY A 525 -4.23 25.77 -12.31
C GLY A 525 -3.33 26.77 -13.04
N THR A 526 -2.67 26.37 -14.13
CA THR A 526 -1.73 27.22 -14.87
C THR A 526 -1.60 26.84 -16.35
N ASP A 527 -1.31 27.83 -17.23
CA ASP A 527 -0.92 27.60 -18.64
C ASP A 527 0.61 27.34 -18.78
N ALA A 528 1.33 27.16 -17.67
CA ALA A 528 2.76 26.86 -17.66
C ALA A 528 3.01 25.37 -18.01
N THR A 529 4.22 25.05 -18.44
CA THR A 529 4.64 23.66 -18.71
C THR A 529 6.03 23.40 -18.13
N HIS A 530 6.44 22.14 -18.10
CA HIS A 530 7.81 21.75 -17.70
C HIS A 530 8.92 22.31 -18.62
N ALA A 531 8.60 22.97 -19.75
CA ALA A 531 9.58 23.64 -20.60
C ALA A 531 10.21 24.91 -19.97
N THR A 532 9.75 25.32 -18.78
CA THR A 532 10.23 26.49 -18.03
C THR A 532 10.28 26.20 -16.53
N ASP A 533 11.07 26.98 -15.80
CA ASP A 533 11.16 26.95 -14.34
C ASP A 533 9.81 27.21 -13.64
N ASN A 534 9.36 26.24 -12.83
CA ASN A 534 8.13 26.28 -12.05
C ASN A 534 8.42 26.64 -10.57
N PHE A 535 8.75 27.92 -10.34
CA PHE A 535 8.90 28.49 -8.99
C PHE A 535 7.92 29.65 -8.75
N ASN A 536 6.68 29.50 -9.22
CA ASN A 536 5.70 30.56 -9.18
C ASN A 536 5.02 30.65 -7.80
N THR A 537 5.47 31.59 -6.97
CA THR A 537 4.83 31.87 -5.66
C THR A 537 3.43 32.49 -5.77
N GLY A 538 3.00 32.87 -6.98
CA GLY A 538 1.64 33.30 -7.29
C GLY A 538 0.74 32.18 -7.84
N HIS A 539 1.22 30.92 -7.87
CA HIS A 539 0.41 29.77 -8.26
C HIS A 539 -0.76 29.57 -7.27
N PRO A 540 -1.98 29.18 -7.70
CA PRO A 540 -3.12 29.00 -6.80
C PRO A 540 -2.85 27.96 -5.71
N LEU A 541 -2.15 26.87 -6.01
CA LEU A 541 -1.84 25.82 -5.02
C LEU A 541 -0.76 26.27 -4.03
N TYR A 542 0.37 26.83 -4.48
CA TYR A 542 1.35 27.50 -3.61
C TYR A 542 0.70 28.53 -2.68
N SER A 543 -0.18 29.37 -3.21
CA SER A 543 -0.90 30.39 -2.43
C SER A 543 -1.81 29.77 -1.38
N LYS A 544 -2.50 28.66 -1.71
CA LYS A 544 -3.34 27.92 -0.76
C LYS A 544 -2.51 27.28 0.34
N ILE A 545 -1.44 26.57 0.01
CA ILE A 545 -0.58 25.88 0.97
C ILE A 545 0.07 26.88 1.93
N SER A 546 0.55 28.02 1.42
CA SER A 546 1.09 29.12 2.23
C SER A 546 0.03 29.76 3.15
N GLU A 547 -1.22 29.92 2.69
CA GLU A 547 -2.35 30.37 3.51
C GLU A 547 -2.65 29.37 4.65
N LEU A 548 -2.70 28.08 4.35
CA LEU A 548 -2.97 27.03 5.34
C LEU A 548 -1.86 26.93 6.39
N ALA A 549 -0.59 26.98 5.98
CA ALA A 549 0.56 26.98 6.87
C ALA A 549 0.62 28.24 7.76
N ALA A 550 0.26 29.40 7.23
CA ALA A 550 0.15 30.63 8.02
C ALA A 550 -0.99 30.55 9.06
N LEU A 551 -2.13 29.97 8.68
CA LEU A 551 -3.31 29.86 9.53
C LEU A 551 -3.12 28.85 10.68
N THR A 552 -2.52 27.68 10.42
CA THR A 552 -2.22 26.71 11.49
C THR A 552 -1.15 27.23 12.46
N LYS A 553 -0.22 28.07 11.99
CA LYS A 553 0.74 28.80 12.81
C LYS A 553 0.11 29.91 13.65
N GLU A 554 -0.93 30.60 13.15
CA GLU A 554 -1.70 31.58 13.94
C GLU A 554 -2.61 30.90 14.98
N HIS A 555 -3.12 29.70 14.67
CA HIS A 555 -4.01 28.92 15.54
C HIS A 555 -3.45 27.52 15.82
N PRO A 556 -2.44 27.35 16.72
CA PRO A 556 -1.75 26.07 16.95
C PRO A 556 -2.63 24.88 17.31
N ALA A 557 -3.82 25.10 17.86
CA ALA A 557 -4.80 24.04 18.11
C ALA A 557 -5.22 23.32 16.80
N LEU A 558 -5.25 24.02 15.66
CA LEU A 558 -5.48 23.42 14.33
C LEU A 558 -4.33 22.52 13.86
N ARG A 559 -3.21 22.48 14.58
CA ARG A 559 -2.04 21.66 14.26
C ARG A 559 -1.82 20.54 15.26
N ASP A 560 -1.73 20.89 16.54
CA ASP A 560 -1.35 19.96 17.63
C ASP A 560 -2.52 19.54 18.54
N GLY A 561 -3.63 20.28 18.51
CA GLY A 561 -4.81 20.01 19.36
C GLY A 561 -5.50 18.68 19.02
N ALA A 562 -6.19 18.09 20.00
CA ALA A 562 -6.90 16.82 19.84
C ALA A 562 -7.85 16.82 18.64
N HIS A 563 -7.90 15.73 17.85
CA HIS A 563 -8.78 15.60 16.69
C HIS A 563 -10.05 14.81 17.04
N GLN A 564 -11.15 15.51 17.30
CA GLN A 564 -12.36 14.87 17.81
C GLN A 564 -13.49 14.89 16.77
N HIS A 565 -13.87 13.72 16.27
CA HIS A 565 -15.02 13.58 15.36
C HIS A 565 -16.29 14.24 15.91
N ARG A 566 -17.06 14.91 15.04
CA ARG A 566 -18.36 15.52 15.38
C ARG A 566 -19.49 15.12 14.45
N TYR A 567 -19.26 15.03 13.14
CA TYR A 567 -20.30 14.74 12.16
C TYR A 567 -19.75 14.13 10.86
N ALA A 568 -20.47 13.15 10.31
CA ALA A 568 -20.29 12.66 8.95
C ALA A 568 -21.65 12.60 8.23
N SER A 569 -21.65 12.99 6.96
CA SER A 569 -22.74 12.78 6.01
C SER A 569 -22.81 11.31 5.58
N GLY A 570 -23.98 10.83 5.14
CA GLY A 570 -24.08 9.53 4.48
C GLY A 570 -23.93 9.69 2.98
N GLY A 571 -22.75 9.36 2.46
CA GLY A 571 -22.33 9.66 1.08
C GLY A 571 -21.45 10.92 0.99
N PRO A 572 -21.23 11.46 -0.23
CA PRO A 572 -20.47 12.69 -0.43
C PRO A 572 -21.16 13.86 0.29
N GLY A 573 -20.39 14.68 1.01
CA GLY A 573 -20.92 15.82 1.76
C GLY A 573 -19.96 16.31 2.84
N VAL A 574 -20.52 16.74 3.97
CA VAL A 574 -19.74 17.28 5.10
C VAL A 574 -19.16 16.19 5.98
N TYR A 575 -17.84 16.22 6.16
CA TYR A 575 -17.14 15.69 7.35
C TYR A 575 -16.79 16.85 8.28
N ALA A 576 -17.02 16.71 9.59
CA ALA A 576 -16.66 17.74 10.56
C ALA A 576 -16.12 17.16 11.86
N PHE A 577 -15.13 17.86 12.41
CA PHE A 577 -14.43 17.52 13.64
C PHE A 577 -14.06 18.79 14.41
N SER A 578 -13.75 18.62 15.69
CA SER A 578 -13.23 19.67 16.54
C SER A 578 -11.73 19.51 16.73
N ARG A 579 -11.00 20.62 16.71
CA ARG A 579 -9.61 20.72 17.16
C ARG A 579 -9.57 21.47 18.49
N THR A 580 -8.95 20.89 19.51
CA THR A 580 -8.88 21.47 20.87
C THR A 580 -7.50 21.29 21.47
N ASP A 581 -6.80 22.39 21.74
CA ASP A 581 -5.57 22.38 22.55
C ASP A 581 -5.91 22.08 24.02
N ALA A 582 -5.13 21.18 24.65
CA ALA A 582 -5.28 20.81 26.05
C ALA A 582 -5.10 22.00 27.01
N GLY A 583 -4.30 23.02 26.66
CA GLY A 583 -4.00 24.18 27.51
C GLY A 583 -4.98 25.37 27.39
N ASP A 584 -5.28 25.84 26.17
CA ASP A 584 -6.27 26.90 25.92
C ASP A 584 -7.70 26.37 26.03
N GLN A 585 -7.94 25.07 25.87
CA GLN A 585 -9.28 24.48 25.99
C GLN A 585 -10.31 25.19 25.10
N ARG A 586 -9.89 25.60 23.90
CA ARG A 586 -10.75 26.29 22.93
C ARG A 586 -11.07 25.34 21.78
N GLU A 587 -12.37 25.17 21.57
CA GLU A 587 -12.91 24.39 20.47
C GLU A 587 -12.85 25.19 19.17
N TYR A 588 -12.13 24.67 18.18
CA TYR A 588 -12.23 25.05 16.78
C TYR A 588 -13.04 23.98 16.05
N VAL A 589 -14.08 24.37 15.31
CA VAL A 589 -14.88 23.44 14.50
C VAL A 589 -14.42 23.56 13.05
N VAL A 590 -13.88 22.47 12.51
CA VAL A 590 -13.50 22.31 11.10
C VAL A 590 -14.61 21.52 10.41
N ALA A 591 -15.06 21.98 9.24
CA ALA A 591 -16.01 21.26 8.40
C ALA A 591 -15.55 21.31 6.94
N LEU A 592 -15.33 20.14 6.33
CA LEU A 592 -14.92 19.97 4.94
C LEU A 592 -16.04 19.33 4.13
N ASN A 593 -16.20 19.71 2.86
CA ASN A 593 -17.24 19.19 1.98
C ASN A 593 -16.64 18.63 0.68
N ASN A 594 -16.72 17.33 0.48
CA ASN A 594 -16.22 16.66 -0.73
C ASN A 594 -17.25 16.50 -1.86
N SER A 595 -18.41 17.16 -1.77
CA SER A 595 -19.38 17.21 -2.85
C SER A 595 -19.25 18.50 -3.68
N GLU A 596 -19.57 18.41 -4.97
CA GLU A 596 -19.64 19.54 -5.92
C GLU A 596 -20.78 20.55 -5.62
N GLN A 597 -21.52 20.37 -4.53
CA GLN A 597 -22.64 21.23 -4.14
C GLN A 597 -22.43 21.74 -2.72
N ALA A 598 -22.87 22.98 -2.43
CA ALA A 598 -22.81 23.51 -1.08
C ALA A 598 -23.70 22.68 -0.14
N GLN A 599 -23.13 22.16 0.94
CA GLN A 599 -23.84 21.34 1.93
C GLN A 599 -24.08 22.10 3.22
N THR A 600 -25.01 21.64 4.05
CA THR A 600 -25.27 22.21 5.38
C THR A 600 -25.51 21.12 6.41
N ALA A 601 -24.77 21.18 7.51
CA ALA A 601 -24.82 20.22 8.62
C ALA A 601 -25.10 20.91 9.95
N GLU A 602 -25.70 20.18 10.91
CA GLU A 602 -25.77 20.58 12.32
C GLU A 602 -24.68 19.85 13.11
N VAL A 603 -23.51 20.48 13.26
CA VAL A 603 -22.34 19.88 13.90
C VAL A 603 -22.44 19.98 15.42
N PRO A 604 -22.42 18.87 16.19
CA PRO A 604 -22.35 18.91 17.65
C PRO A 604 -21.09 19.63 18.16
N THR A 605 -21.22 20.35 19.29
CA THR A 605 -20.11 21.05 19.96
C THR A 605 -20.26 20.91 21.48
N TYR A 606 -19.23 21.31 22.25
CA TYR A 606 -19.28 21.23 23.72
C TYR A 606 -20.26 22.20 24.39
N ILE A 607 -20.65 23.30 23.75
CA ILE A 607 -21.30 24.43 24.43
C ILE A 607 -22.54 24.93 23.68
N ALA A 608 -23.71 24.80 24.30
CA ALA A 608 -24.96 25.43 23.83
C ALA A 608 -24.94 26.96 23.96
N LYS A 609 -25.60 27.64 23.01
CA LYS A 609 -25.74 29.12 22.94
C LYS A 609 -24.41 29.89 22.88
N ARG A 610 -23.33 29.24 22.44
CA ARG A 610 -21.98 29.78 22.22
C ARG A 610 -21.90 30.45 20.85
N ASN A 611 -21.28 31.64 20.78
CA ASN A 611 -20.93 32.26 19.51
C ASN A 611 -19.61 31.68 18.99
N TYR A 612 -19.49 31.60 17.67
CA TYR A 612 -18.35 31.10 16.91
C TYR A 612 -18.01 32.09 15.80
N THR A 613 -16.74 32.46 15.65
CA THR A 613 -16.25 33.39 14.63
C THR A 613 -15.55 32.60 13.53
N ARG A 614 -15.85 32.88 12.26
CA ARG A 614 -15.24 32.22 11.11
C ARG A 614 -13.82 32.73 10.91
N ILE A 615 -12.83 31.83 10.94
CA ILE A 615 -11.41 32.16 10.70
C ILE A 615 -10.95 31.72 9.30
N TYR A 616 -11.63 30.74 8.67
CA TYR A 616 -11.30 30.24 7.33
C TYR A 616 -12.55 29.87 6.51
N GLY A 617 -12.41 29.88 5.18
CA GLY A 617 -13.44 29.48 4.22
C GLY A 617 -14.51 30.55 3.93
N ASP A 618 -15.36 30.32 2.93
CA ASP A 618 -16.46 31.23 2.59
C ASP A 618 -17.81 30.80 3.18
N ALA A 619 -18.03 31.19 4.44
CA ALA A 619 -19.29 30.97 5.17
C ALA A 619 -19.74 32.22 5.94
N ALA A 620 -20.76 32.10 6.81
CA ALA A 620 -21.17 33.20 7.67
C ALA A 620 -20.01 33.63 8.61
N ALA A 621 -19.73 34.93 8.71
CA ALA A 621 -18.63 35.44 9.55
C ALA A 621 -18.80 35.12 11.05
N GLU A 622 -20.05 35.00 11.50
CA GLU A 622 -20.43 34.65 12.87
C GLU A 622 -21.51 33.57 12.81
N ALA A 623 -21.34 32.52 13.59
CA ALA A 623 -22.31 31.46 13.81
C ALA A 623 -22.59 31.30 15.30
N LYS A 624 -23.69 30.61 15.65
CA LYS A 624 -24.08 30.43 17.05
C LYS A 624 -24.71 29.07 17.26
N THR A 625 -24.29 28.38 18.32
CA THR A 625 -24.85 27.08 18.66
C THR A 625 -26.28 27.19 19.20
N SER A 626 -27.07 26.18 18.89
CA SER A 626 -28.45 25.99 19.31
C SER A 626 -28.60 25.77 20.83
N GLU A 627 -29.83 25.52 21.30
CA GLU A 627 -30.08 25.16 22.70
C GLU A 627 -29.56 23.76 23.06
N ASP A 628 -29.46 22.86 22.08
CA ASP A 628 -28.93 21.50 22.17
C ASP A 628 -27.44 21.38 21.80
N GLY A 629 -26.74 22.51 21.61
CA GLY A 629 -25.26 22.50 21.46
C GLY A 629 -24.74 22.29 20.05
N LYS A 630 -25.56 22.39 19.01
CA LYS A 630 -25.13 22.20 17.62
C LYS A 630 -24.86 23.52 16.92
N LEU A 631 -23.81 23.55 16.09
CA LEU A 631 -23.47 24.63 15.18
C LEU A 631 -24.00 24.30 13.78
N THR A 632 -24.90 25.12 13.23
CA THR A 632 -25.29 24.99 11.82
C THR A 632 -24.18 25.57 10.95
N VAL A 633 -23.54 24.73 10.13
CA VAL A 633 -22.46 25.12 9.23
C VAL A 633 -22.88 24.83 7.79
N THR A 634 -22.79 25.84 6.92
CA THR A 634 -22.86 25.69 5.47
C THR A 634 -21.44 25.76 4.91
N VAL A 635 -21.06 24.74 4.13
CA VAL A 635 -19.73 24.62 3.50
C VAL A 635 -19.93 24.69 1.98
N PRO A 636 -19.17 25.52 1.23
CA PRO A 636 -19.24 25.55 -0.23
C PRO A 636 -18.83 24.20 -0.87
N PRO A 637 -19.03 24.00 -2.19
CA PRO A 637 -18.47 22.85 -2.90
C PRO A 637 -16.98 22.67 -2.65
N LEU A 638 -16.49 21.43 -2.62
CA LEU A 638 -15.07 21.07 -2.65
C LEU A 638 -14.15 22.00 -1.83
N SER A 639 -14.49 22.22 -0.55
CA SER A 639 -13.78 23.17 0.31
C SER A 639 -14.03 22.95 1.80
N ALA A 640 -13.28 23.67 2.64
CA ALA A 640 -13.38 23.68 4.09
C ALA A 640 -13.79 25.06 4.66
N VAL A 641 -14.36 25.02 5.86
CA VAL A 641 -14.69 26.18 6.69
C VAL A 641 -14.25 25.90 8.13
N VAL A 642 -13.62 26.88 8.78
CA VAL A 642 -13.18 26.77 10.18
C VAL A 642 -13.77 27.89 11.03
N TYR A 643 -14.31 27.52 12.18
CA TYR A 643 -14.86 28.42 13.19
C TYR A 643 -14.14 28.29 14.53
N GLU A 644 -13.71 29.41 15.11
CA GLU A 644 -13.19 29.50 16.48
C GLU A 644 -14.32 29.77 17.49
N SER A 645 -14.37 29.01 18.60
CA SER A 645 -15.26 29.35 19.72
C SER A 645 -14.86 30.66 20.39
N SER A 646 -15.84 31.56 20.62
CA SER A 646 -15.66 32.83 21.36
C SER A 646 -15.17 32.72 22.82
N GLY A 647 -14.89 31.52 23.31
CA GLY A 647 -14.23 31.29 24.58
C GLY A 647 -14.04 29.80 24.89
N ARG A 648 -13.26 29.55 25.95
CA ARG A 648 -12.90 28.21 26.40
C ARG A 648 -14.09 27.32 26.76
N ILE A 649 -13.90 26.02 26.62
CA ILE A 649 -14.73 24.95 27.20
C ILE A 649 -14.78 25.18 28.72
N PRO A 650 -15.96 25.25 29.34
CA PRO A 650 -16.05 25.40 30.79
C PRO A 650 -15.40 24.21 31.50
N HIS A 651 -14.58 24.49 32.52
CA HIS A 651 -13.96 23.43 33.31
C HIS A 651 -15.05 22.57 33.96
N SER A 652 -14.86 21.25 33.87
CA SER A 652 -15.58 20.27 34.68
C SER A 652 -15.45 20.60 36.18
N LYS A 653 -16.49 20.33 36.95
CA LYS A 653 -16.55 20.64 38.40
C LYS A 653 -16.18 19.47 39.31
N VAL A 654 -16.18 18.28 38.74
CA VAL A 654 -15.89 16.98 39.33
C VAL A 654 -15.47 16.07 38.16
N ALA A 655 -14.57 15.13 38.43
CA ALA A 655 -14.19 14.12 37.45
C ALA A 655 -15.43 13.34 36.95
N PRO A 656 -15.51 13.03 35.65
CA PRO A 656 -16.57 12.20 35.11
C PRO A 656 -16.47 10.76 35.65
N ALA A 657 -17.56 10.00 35.55
CA ALA A 657 -17.51 8.56 35.78
C ALA A 657 -16.82 7.89 34.59
N VAL A 658 -15.85 7.00 34.86
CA VAL A 658 -15.18 6.17 33.86
C VAL A 658 -15.43 4.69 34.14
N VAL A 659 -15.76 3.93 33.09
CA VAL A 659 -16.02 2.49 33.17
C VAL A 659 -15.21 1.79 32.08
N LEU A 660 -14.35 0.86 32.48
CA LEU A 660 -13.64 0.00 31.54
C LEU A 660 -14.60 -1.08 30.99
N GLN A 661 -14.60 -1.25 29.68
CA GLN A 661 -15.20 -2.41 29.02
C GLN A 661 -14.36 -3.67 29.30
N ASP A 662 -14.91 -4.84 28.99
CA ASP A 662 -14.15 -6.09 29.10
C ASP A 662 -13.12 -6.15 27.95
N PRO A 663 -11.79 -6.21 28.22
CA PRO A 663 -10.78 -6.24 27.17
C PRO A 663 -10.86 -7.51 26.32
N ALA A 664 -10.56 -7.39 25.03
CA ALA A 664 -10.64 -8.48 24.06
C ALA A 664 -9.47 -8.44 23.07
N ALA A 665 -9.20 -9.56 22.38
CA ALA A 665 -8.27 -9.59 21.24
C ALA A 665 -8.63 -8.49 20.23
N ALA A 666 -7.63 -7.82 19.69
CA ALA A 666 -7.87 -6.82 18.67
C ALA A 666 -8.35 -7.51 17.37
N PRO A 667 -9.29 -6.91 16.60
CA PRO A 667 -9.76 -7.53 15.37
C PRO A 667 -8.61 -7.70 14.36
N GLY A 668 -8.24 -8.95 14.07
CA GLY A 668 -7.16 -9.29 13.15
C GLY A 668 -5.73 -9.16 13.72
N ASP A 669 -5.58 -8.95 15.04
CA ASP A 669 -4.27 -8.92 15.73
C ASP A 669 -4.45 -9.51 17.15
N ASN A 670 -4.20 -10.81 17.28
CA ASN A 670 -4.13 -11.55 18.54
C ASN A 670 -2.82 -11.25 19.31
N GLY A 671 -1.84 -10.61 18.67
CA GLY A 671 -0.70 -9.98 19.34
C GLY A 671 -1.11 -8.78 20.20
N ARG A 672 -2.30 -8.20 20.02
CA ARG A 672 -2.80 -7.06 20.79
C ARG A 672 -4.11 -7.33 21.53
N LEU A 673 -4.28 -6.65 22.67
CA LEU A 673 -5.56 -6.56 23.38
C LEU A 673 -6.14 -5.15 23.23
N LYS A 674 -7.35 -5.06 22.66
CA LYS A 674 -8.15 -3.84 22.63
C LYS A 674 -8.72 -3.57 24.02
N VAL A 675 -8.43 -2.38 24.54
CA VAL A 675 -8.91 -1.88 25.83
C VAL A 675 -9.71 -0.61 25.58
N THR A 676 -10.93 -0.50 26.11
CA THR A 676 -11.85 0.63 25.83
C THR A 676 -12.51 1.13 27.11
N ALA A 677 -12.72 2.45 27.23
CA ALA A 677 -13.35 3.07 28.38
C ALA A 677 -14.51 4.01 28.01
N ASP A 678 -15.66 3.80 28.64
CA ASP A 678 -16.78 4.74 28.59
C ASP A 678 -16.54 5.87 29.60
N VAL A 679 -16.58 7.13 29.14
CA VAL A 679 -16.52 8.32 29.98
C VAL A 679 -17.87 9.05 29.97
N GLY A 680 -18.45 9.26 31.15
CA GLY A 680 -19.76 9.89 31.30
C GLY A 680 -19.70 11.42 31.31
N GLY A 681 -20.42 12.06 30.39
CA GLY A 681 -20.57 13.52 30.33
C GLY A 681 -20.22 14.08 28.96
N SER A 682 -19.96 15.37 28.89
CA SER A 682 -19.45 16.05 27.70
C SER A 682 -18.60 17.24 28.13
N SER A 683 -17.29 17.09 27.94
CA SER A 683 -16.24 18.09 28.06
C SER A 683 -15.01 17.54 27.33
N PHE A 684 -13.92 18.30 27.32
CA PHE A 684 -12.61 17.73 26.97
C PHE A 684 -12.13 16.82 28.11
N TYR A 685 -11.76 15.60 27.75
CA TYR A 685 -11.25 14.57 28.64
C TYR A 685 -10.06 13.86 27.97
N GLU A 686 -9.14 13.37 28.80
CA GLU A 686 -8.04 12.49 28.39
C GLU A 686 -8.12 11.22 29.25
N VAL A 687 -7.84 10.05 28.69
CA VAL A 687 -7.98 8.76 29.37
C VAL A 687 -6.67 7.99 29.28
N THR A 688 -5.96 7.91 30.40
CA THR A 688 -4.78 7.06 30.53
C THR A 688 -5.20 5.63 30.81
N PHE A 689 -4.73 4.70 30.00
CA PHE A 689 -4.90 3.27 30.21
C PHE A 689 -3.67 2.69 30.89
N GLU A 690 -3.88 1.73 31.78
CA GLU A 690 -2.79 1.06 32.51
C GLU A 690 -3.03 -0.45 32.54
N ALA A 691 -1.94 -1.21 32.38
CA ALA A 691 -1.93 -2.67 32.48
C ALA A 691 -0.94 -3.15 33.54
N ARG A 692 -1.11 -4.41 33.98
CA ARG A 692 -0.10 -5.16 34.74
C ARG A 692 -0.28 -6.67 34.59
N THR A 693 0.80 -7.41 34.77
CA THR A 693 0.75 -8.85 35.08
C THR A 693 0.37 -9.09 36.54
N ALA A 694 -0.05 -10.31 36.87
CA ALA A 694 -0.48 -10.67 38.22
C ALA A 694 0.64 -10.47 39.27
N GLY A 695 0.48 -9.45 40.13
CA GLY A 695 1.45 -9.08 41.16
C GLY A 695 2.53 -8.09 40.71
N GLY A 696 2.51 -7.65 39.44
CA GLY A 696 3.37 -6.58 38.91
C GLY A 696 2.91 -5.18 39.29
N GLU A 697 3.70 -4.18 38.88
CA GLU A 697 3.36 -2.76 38.97
C GLU A 697 2.42 -2.35 37.84
N TRP A 698 1.63 -1.28 38.04
CA TRP A 698 0.81 -0.69 37.00
C TRP A 698 1.68 0.15 36.07
N LEU A 699 1.68 -0.18 34.78
CA LEU A 699 2.38 0.57 33.73
C LEU A 699 1.35 1.28 32.84
N PRO A 700 1.60 2.53 32.42
CA PRO A 700 0.78 3.18 31.40
C PRO A 700 0.98 2.47 30.05
N ILE A 701 -0.08 2.42 29.24
CA ILE A 701 -0.14 1.72 27.94
C ILE A 701 -0.85 2.59 26.90
N GLY A 702 -0.63 3.90 26.97
CA GLY A 702 -1.28 4.92 26.15
C GLY A 702 -2.22 5.86 26.90
N THR A 703 -2.38 7.07 26.35
CA THR A 703 -3.35 8.08 26.79
C THR A 703 -4.04 8.72 25.60
N ASP A 704 -5.35 8.59 25.57
CA ASP A 704 -6.21 8.98 24.45
C ASP A 704 -7.08 10.20 24.81
N ASP A 705 -7.19 11.16 23.88
CA ASP A 705 -7.95 12.42 24.00
C ASP A 705 -9.22 12.47 23.12
N THR A 706 -9.54 11.37 22.45
CA THR A 706 -10.53 11.29 21.38
C THR A 706 -11.49 10.12 21.59
N ALA A 707 -12.76 10.43 21.86
CA ALA A 707 -13.77 9.39 22.00
C ALA A 707 -14.07 8.69 20.65
N PRO A 708 -14.22 7.35 20.61
CA PRO A 708 -14.36 6.41 21.74
C PRO A 708 -13.02 6.01 22.38
N TYR A 709 -12.84 6.32 23.67
CA TYR A 709 -11.53 6.20 24.31
C TYR A 709 -11.01 4.76 24.36
N GLN A 710 -9.85 4.50 23.76
CA GLN A 710 -9.32 3.14 23.60
C GLN A 710 -7.79 3.11 23.35
N VAL A 711 -7.20 1.93 23.58
CA VAL A 711 -5.81 1.60 23.20
C VAL A 711 -5.72 0.15 22.74
N PHE A 712 -4.67 -0.18 21.98
CA PHE A 712 -4.38 -1.53 21.48
C PHE A 712 -3.06 -2.02 22.08
N HIS A 713 -3.12 -2.52 23.32
CA HIS A 713 -1.96 -2.93 24.10
C HIS A 713 -1.26 -4.13 23.47
N ASP A 714 0.02 -3.98 23.11
CA ASP A 714 0.84 -5.09 22.63
C ASP A 714 1.08 -6.11 23.75
N VAL A 715 0.82 -7.37 23.44
CA VAL A 715 1.02 -8.53 24.30
C VAL A 715 1.76 -9.66 23.58
N ALA A 716 2.27 -9.43 22.37
CA ALA A 716 2.93 -10.45 21.56
C ALA A 716 4.13 -11.08 22.28
N ALA A 717 4.91 -10.29 23.04
CA ALA A 717 6.04 -10.77 23.83
C ALA A 717 5.64 -11.68 25.01
N LEU A 718 4.36 -11.76 25.38
CA LEU A 718 3.86 -12.59 26.49
C LEU A 718 3.39 -13.97 26.01
N ASP A 719 3.34 -14.93 26.94
CA ASP A 719 2.77 -16.26 26.67
C ASP A 719 1.25 -16.22 26.67
N ALA A 720 0.65 -16.92 25.70
CA ALA A 720 -0.79 -17.14 25.61
C ALA A 720 -1.38 -17.61 26.95
N GLY A 721 -2.53 -17.04 27.33
CA GLY A 721 -3.18 -17.31 28.61
C GLY A 721 -2.62 -16.54 29.81
N THR A 722 -1.50 -15.82 29.67
CA THR A 722 -0.93 -15.02 30.77
C THR A 722 -1.96 -14.02 31.30
N PRO A 723 -2.24 -13.99 32.63
CA PRO A 723 -3.27 -13.15 33.20
C PRO A 723 -2.82 -11.69 33.31
N LEU A 724 -3.65 -10.79 32.80
CA LEU A 724 -3.44 -9.35 32.80
C LEU A 724 -4.58 -8.67 33.58
N GLU A 725 -4.25 -7.58 34.27
CA GLU A 725 -5.22 -6.66 34.84
C GLU A 725 -5.10 -5.29 34.17
N TYR A 726 -6.24 -4.66 33.90
CA TYR A 726 -6.36 -3.37 33.25
C TYR A 726 -7.16 -2.38 34.11
N ARG A 727 -6.84 -1.09 34.02
CA ARG A 727 -7.65 0.02 34.53
C ARG A 727 -7.52 1.24 33.60
N ALA A 728 -8.46 2.17 33.70
CA ALA A 728 -8.38 3.47 33.02
C ALA A 728 -8.59 4.60 34.01
N THR A 729 -7.81 5.68 33.86
CA THR A 729 -7.92 6.90 34.66
C THR A 729 -8.21 8.07 33.74
N VAL A 730 -9.37 8.70 33.92
CA VAL A 730 -9.76 9.90 33.18
C VAL A 730 -9.25 11.15 33.88
N LEU A 731 -8.71 12.08 33.09
CA LEU A 731 -8.40 13.46 33.43
C LEU A 731 -9.45 14.38 32.81
N ASP A 732 -10.03 15.30 33.59
CA ASP A 732 -10.88 16.36 33.06
C ASP A 732 -10.13 17.69 32.89
N ASN A 733 -10.67 18.55 32.02
CA ASN A 733 -10.15 19.91 31.83
C ASN A 733 -10.24 20.85 33.06
N GLY A 734 -10.77 20.37 34.19
CA GLY A 734 -10.68 21.03 35.50
C GLY A 734 -9.51 20.55 36.35
N GLY A 735 -8.76 19.54 35.91
CA GLY A 735 -7.69 18.88 36.65
C GLY A 735 -8.17 17.83 37.67
N HIS A 736 -9.43 17.37 37.57
CA HIS A 736 -9.93 16.28 38.41
C HIS A 736 -9.73 14.93 37.72
N THR A 737 -9.46 13.90 38.53
CA THR A 737 -9.27 12.54 38.04
C THR A 737 -10.26 11.54 38.66
N ALA A 738 -10.57 10.49 37.90
CA ALA A 738 -11.27 9.31 38.39
C ALA A 738 -10.70 8.04 37.73
N THR A 739 -10.57 6.96 38.49
CA THR A 739 -10.07 5.66 38.00
C THR A 739 -11.21 4.64 37.99
N SER A 740 -11.27 3.82 36.94
CA SER A 740 -12.24 2.75 36.80
C SER A 740 -12.04 1.64 37.85
N GLN A 741 -13.01 0.75 37.99
CA GLN A 741 -12.72 -0.58 38.55
C GLN A 741 -11.83 -1.33 37.56
N SER A 742 -10.92 -2.18 38.05
CA SER A 742 -10.10 -2.99 37.14
C SER A 742 -10.93 -4.08 36.44
N ARG A 743 -10.40 -4.55 35.31
CA ARG A 743 -10.82 -5.78 34.64
C ARG A 743 -9.63 -6.72 34.51
N SER A 744 -9.91 -8.00 34.39
CA SER A 744 -8.91 -9.00 34.06
C SER A 744 -9.17 -9.54 32.66
N ALA A 745 -8.10 -9.80 31.93
CA ALA A 745 -8.11 -10.55 30.69
C ALA A 745 -6.94 -11.56 30.70
N SER A 746 -6.81 -12.34 29.63
CA SER A 746 -5.65 -13.16 29.37
C SER A 746 -5.12 -12.83 27.98
N VAL A 747 -3.81 -12.94 27.80
CA VAL A 747 -3.17 -12.90 26.46
C VAL A 747 -3.88 -13.91 25.55
N PRO A 748 -4.31 -13.52 24.33
CA PRO A 748 -4.97 -14.43 23.40
C PRO A 748 -4.13 -15.67 23.08
N ALA A 749 -4.78 -16.74 22.64
CA ALA A 749 -4.07 -17.79 21.92
C ALA A 749 -3.76 -17.28 20.50
N PRO A 750 -2.65 -17.67 19.86
CA PRO A 750 -2.35 -17.22 18.50
C PRO A 750 -3.45 -17.63 17.52
N ALA A 751 -3.70 -16.80 16.52
CA ALA A 751 -4.49 -17.16 15.34
C ALA A 751 -3.59 -17.87 14.33
N ILE A 752 -4.15 -18.85 13.61
CA ILE A 752 -3.50 -19.46 12.43
C ILE A 752 -4.38 -19.23 11.22
N THR A 753 -3.82 -18.68 10.16
CA THR A 753 -4.49 -18.53 8.87
C THR A 753 -3.84 -19.48 7.87
N LEU A 754 -4.60 -20.47 7.38
CA LEU A 754 -4.17 -21.31 6.27
C LEU A 754 -4.29 -20.48 4.98
N GLN A 755 -3.20 -20.36 4.24
CA GLN A 755 -3.05 -19.55 3.02
C GLN A 755 -3.16 -20.39 1.75
N LYS A 756 -2.61 -21.61 1.74
CA LYS A 756 -2.76 -22.61 0.65
C LYS A 756 -3.21 -23.97 1.20
N PRO A 757 -3.96 -24.78 0.43
CA PRO A 757 -4.43 -24.54 -0.94
C PRO A 757 -5.61 -23.55 -0.97
N GLU A 758 -6.13 -23.19 -2.14
CA GLU A 758 -7.37 -22.42 -2.25
C GLU A 758 -8.61 -23.29 -1.95
N GLU A 759 -9.61 -22.73 -1.27
CA GLU A 759 -10.88 -23.41 -0.99
C GLU A 759 -11.64 -23.70 -2.29
N GLY A 760 -12.07 -24.95 -2.48
CA GLY A 760 -12.82 -25.41 -3.65
C GLY A 760 -11.96 -25.80 -4.86
N SER A 761 -10.65 -25.52 -4.85
CA SER A 761 -9.72 -25.83 -5.95
C SER A 761 -9.64 -27.33 -6.26
N SER A 762 -9.03 -27.67 -7.40
CA SER A 762 -8.78 -29.07 -7.80
C SER A 762 -7.28 -29.26 -8.07
N ALA A 763 -6.72 -30.39 -7.67
CA ALA A 763 -5.28 -30.63 -7.76
C ALA A 763 -4.94 -32.09 -8.10
N GLU A 764 -3.78 -32.28 -8.73
CA GLU A 764 -3.17 -33.56 -9.04
C GLU A 764 -1.72 -33.57 -8.55
N GLY A 765 -1.16 -34.76 -8.26
CA GLY A 765 0.22 -34.87 -7.80
C GLY A 765 0.39 -34.45 -6.34
N THR A 766 0.94 -33.26 -6.14
CA THR A 766 1.30 -32.71 -4.82
C THR A 766 0.54 -31.42 -4.56
N VAL A 767 0.07 -31.24 -3.33
CA VAL A 767 -0.63 -30.03 -2.89
C VAL A 767 0.28 -29.22 -1.97
N GLU A 768 0.58 -27.99 -2.37
CA GLU A 768 1.28 -27.03 -1.52
C GLU A 768 0.34 -26.56 -0.38
N LEU A 769 0.86 -26.61 0.84
CA LEU A 769 0.20 -26.09 2.04
C LEU A 769 1.04 -24.94 2.58
N SER A 770 0.41 -23.84 2.96
CA SER A 770 1.10 -22.77 3.67
C SER A 770 0.19 -22.07 4.67
N ALA A 771 0.76 -21.56 5.74
CA ALA A 771 0.04 -20.88 6.81
C ALA A 771 0.82 -19.69 7.37
N THR A 772 0.12 -18.80 8.07
CA THR A 772 0.71 -17.72 8.86
C THR A 772 0.15 -17.74 10.28
N VAL A 773 0.93 -17.27 11.26
CA VAL A 773 0.56 -17.27 12.68
C VAL A 773 0.67 -15.86 13.24
N ASP A 774 -0.30 -15.46 14.06
CA ASP A 774 -0.38 -14.15 14.70
C ASP A 774 -0.68 -14.29 16.21
N PRO A 775 0.16 -13.74 17.13
CA PRO A 775 1.42 -13.08 16.85
C PRO A 775 2.47 -14.06 16.29
N GLU A 776 3.24 -13.55 15.33
CA GLU A 776 4.47 -14.18 14.85
C GLU A 776 5.45 -14.37 16.03
N LYS A 777 6.13 -15.53 16.07
CA LYS A 777 7.26 -15.83 16.96
C LYS A 777 8.13 -16.90 16.29
N ALA A 778 9.45 -16.74 16.30
CA ALA A 778 10.38 -17.77 15.86
C ALA A 778 10.23 -19.13 16.58
N SER A 779 9.67 -19.15 17.80
CA SER A 779 9.43 -20.38 18.58
C SER A 779 8.11 -21.11 18.24
N ASN A 780 7.31 -20.61 17.30
CA ASN A 780 6.06 -21.22 16.91
C ASN A 780 6.31 -22.44 16.01
N VAL A 781 5.44 -23.46 16.11
CA VAL A 781 5.55 -24.70 15.33
C VAL A 781 4.16 -25.09 14.83
N VAL A 782 3.97 -25.18 13.52
CA VAL A 782 2.70 -25.49 12.87
C VAL A 782 2.70 -26.92 12.36
N ALA A 783 1.67 -27.68 12.73
CA ALA A 783 1.39 -29.01 12.17
C ALA A 783 0.29 -28.90 11.11
N PHE A 784 0.56 -29.38 9.90
CA PHE A 784 -0.44 -29.50 8.84
C PHE A 784 -1.14 -30.85 8.94
N GLU A 785 -2.47 -30.87 8.85
CA GLU A 785 -3.28 -32.08 8.86
C GLU A 785 -4.24 -32.13 7.66
N ARG A 786 -4.55 -33.35 7.20
CA ARG A 786 -5.55 -33.63 6.17
C ARG A 786 -6.65 -34.60 6.62
N SER A 787 -7.85 -34.44 6.08
CA SER A 787 -9.00 -35.33 6.21
C SER A 787 -9.52 -35.68 4.81
N VAL A 788 -9.53 -36.97 4.47
CA VAL A 788 -9.95 -37.50 3.17
C VAL A 788 -11.41 -37.96 3.24
N ASP A 789 -12.26 -37.45 2.35
CA ASP A 789 -13.71 -37.72 2.26
C ASP A 789 -14.47 -37.61 3.60
N GLY A 790 -14.04 -36.67 4.45
CA GLY A 790 -14.62 -36.44 5.78
C GLY A 790 -14.26 -37.50 6.83
N GLY A 791 -13.17 -38.23 6.63
CA GLY A 791 -12.59 -39.15 7.59
C GLY A 791 -11.89 -38.48 8.78
N GLU A 792 -11.16 -39.27 9.57
CA GLU A 792 -10.33 -38.75 10.66
C GLU A 792 -9.21 -37.84 10.13
N TRP A 793 -8.83 -36.84 10.92
CA TRP A 793 -7.68 -36.00 10.61
C TRP A 793 -6.36 -36.77 10.79
N THR A 794 -5.44 -36.59 9.85
CA THR A 794 -4.12 -37.23 9.82
C THR A 794 -3.05 -36.18 9.54
N GLY A 795 -1.92 -36.26 10.25
CA GLY A 795 -0.80 -35.34 10.02
C GLY A 795 -0.17 -35.54 8.64
N VAL A 796 0.13 -34.42 7.99
CA VAL A 796 0.91 -34.32 6.75
C VAL A 796 2.36 -34.03 7.11
N ALA A 797 2.61 -32.89 7.74
CA ALA A 797 3.94 -32.38 8.09
C ALA A 797 3.90 -31.52 9.36
N THR A 798 5.06 -31.09 9.84
CA THR A 798 5.22 -30.12 10.93
C THR A 798 6.44 -29.26 10.61
N ASP A 799 6.32 -27.97 10.92
CA ASP A 799 7.17 -26.93 10.36
C ASP A 799 7.30 -25.72 11.31
N ASP A 800 8.44 -25.04 11.28
CA ASP A 800 8.85 -23.94 12.20
C ASP A 800 9.48 -22.72 11.49
N SER A 801 9.25 -22.57 10.19
CA SER A 801 9.86 -21.54 9.32
C SER A 801 9.18 -20.16 9.31
N SER A 802 8.65 -19.75 10.47
CA SER A 802 8.00 -18.44 10.69
C SER A 802 8.74 -17.26 10.00
N PRO A 803 8.04 -16.33 9.28
CA PRO A 803 6.62 -16.01 9.39
C PRO A 803 5.65 -16.87 8.56
N VAL A 804 6.13 -17.59 7.54
CA VAL A 804 5.29 -18.38 6.64
C VAL A 804 5.65 -19.84 6.76
N TYR A 805 4.74 -20.61 7.34
CA TYR A 805 4.92 -22.04 7.56
C TYR A 805 4.54 -22.80 6.30
N SER A 806 5.34 -23.78 5.89
CA SER A 806 5.18 -24.47 4.60
C SER A 806 5.12 -26.01 4.73
N ALA A 807 4.41 -26.66 3.79
CA ALA A 807 4.42 -28.11 3.65
C ALA A 807 3.94 -28.54 2.25
N SER A 808 4.10 -29.83 1.93
CA SER A 808 3.58 -30.45 0.71
C SER A 808 2.92 -31.79 1.01
N ASP A 809 1.74 -32.03 0.44
CA ASP A 809 1.01 -33.30 0.57
C ASP A 809 0.92 -34.06 -0.76
N ASP A 810 1.42 -35.29 -0.81
CA ASP A 810 1.24 -36.19 -1.96
C ASP A 810 -0.16 -36.81 -1.93
N ILE A 811 -0.94 -36.49 -2.97
CA ILE A 811 -2.30 -36.97 -3.20
C ILE A 811 -2.41 -37.96 -4.38
N THR A 812 -1.29 -38.34 -5.03
CA THR A 812 -1.27 -39.27 -6.20
C THR A 812 -1.92 -40.63 -5.94
N SER A 813 -2.02 -41.03 -4.66
CA SER A 813 -2.65 -42.29 -4.24
C SER A 813 -4.17 -42.22 -4.04
N LEU A 814 -4.76 -41.03 -4.13
CA LEU A 814 -6.19 -40.79 -4.01
C LEU A 814 -6.87 -40.86 -5.39
N ALA A 815 -8.19 -41.05 -5.41
CA ALA A 815 -8.95 -41.20 -6.65
C ALA A 815 -9.61 -39.87 -7.07
N ASP A 816 -9.74 -39.65 -8.38
CA ASP A 816 -10.42 -38.48 -8.94
C ASP A 816 -11.82 -38.28 -8.31
N GLY A 817 -12.12 -37.04 -7.93
CA GLY A 817 -13.35 -36.66 -7.24
C GLY A 817 -13.33 -36.83 -5.72
N THR A 818 -12.33 -37.48 -5.12
CA THR A 818 -12.14 -37.49 -3.65
C THR A 818 -11.94 -36.06 -3.13
N LYS A 819 -12.56 -35.74 -2.00
CA LYS A 819 -12.37 -34.46 -1.32
C LYS A 819 -11.29 -34.57 -0.26
N VAL A 820 -10.34 -33.64 -0.27
CA VAL A 820 -9.30 -33.55 0.77
C VAL A 820 -9.42 -32.20 1.45
N ALA A 821 -9.72 -32.23 2.75
CA ALA A 821 -9.78 -31.06 3.61
C ALA A 821 -8.46 -30.93 4.37
N TYR A 822 -7.88 -29.73 4.40
CA TYR A 822 -6.64 -29.38 5.09
C TYR A 822 -6.91 -28.38 6.22
N ARG A 823 -6.08 -28.44 7.26
CA ARG A 823 -5.98 -27.40 8.30
C ARG A 823 -4.55 -27.32 8.84
N ALA A 824 -4.18 -26.13 9.30
CA ALA A 824 -2.99 -25.93 10.13
C ALA A 824 -3.39 -25.96 11.61
N VAL A 825 -2.55 -26.52 12.47
CA VAL A 825 -2.78 -26.71 13.91
C VAL A 825 -1.53 -26.31 14.69
N MET A 826 -1.69 -25.57 15.78
CA MET A 826 -0.62 -25.27 16.72
C MET A 826 -1.07 -25.57 18.15
N THR A 827 -0.20 -26.18 18.92
CA THR A 827 -0.43 -26.51 20.34
C THR A 827 0.71 -25.94 21.17
N GLY A 828 0.38 -25.14 22.17
CA GLY A 828 1.34 -24.58 23.10
C GLY A 828 0.84 -24.62 24.54
N PRO A 829 1.56 -24.03 25.49
CA PRO A 829 1.17 -23.98 26.90
C PRO A 829 -0.23 -23.35 27.08
N GLY A 830 -1.22 -24.19 27.39
CA GLY A 830 -2.59 -23.74 27.68
C GLY A 830 -3.50 -23.51 26.46
N PHE A 831 -3.04 -23.74 25.24
CA PHE A 831 -3.86 -23.58 24.03
C PHE A 831 -3.66 -24.72 23.00
N ASN A 832 -4.70 -24.96 22.21
CA ASN A 832 -4.66 -25.75 20.98
C ASN A 832 -5.61 -25.04 20.00
N VAL A 833 -5.07 -24.58 18.89
CA VAL A 833 -5.76 -23.76 17.89
C VAL A 833 -5.60 -24.40 16.52
N SER A 834 -6.61 -24.26 15.68
CA SER A 834 -6.59 -24.69 14.28
C SER A 834 -7.07 -23.57 13.39
N SER A 835 -6.53 -23.48 12.18
CA SER A 835 -7.04 -22.62 11.12
C SER A 835 -8.48 -22.97 10.73
N GLU A 836 -9.10 -22.12 9.92
CA GLU A 836 -10.22 -22.57 9.09
C GLU A 836 -9.76 -23.72 8.17
N THR A 837 -10.70 -24.60 7.83
CA THR A 837 -10.45 -25.73 6.93
C THR A 837 -10.53 -25.27 5.48
N ARG A 838 -9.58 -25.70 4.64
CA ARG A 838 -9.67 -25.52 3.19
C ARG A 838 -9.73 -26.86 2.46
N THR A 839 -10.61 -26.99 1.49
CA THR A 839 -11.00 -28.27 0.86
C THR A 839 -10.76 -28.25 -0.64
N ILE A 840 -10.05 -29.25 -1.15
CA ILE A 840 -9.82 -29.44 -2.59
C ILE A 840 -10.58 -30.65 -3.13
N THR A 841 -10.55 -30.79 -4.46
CA THR A 841 -10.90 -32.02 -5.19
C THR A 841 -9.64 -32.66 -5.77
N VAL A 842 -9.47 -33.97 -5.62
CA VAL A 842 -8.43 -34.73 -6.33
C VAL A 842 -8.84 -34.89 -7.79
N GLY A 843 -7.89 -34.75 -8.72
CA GLY A 843 -8.10 -34.90 -10.15
C GLY A 843 -8.41 -33.57 -10.86
N GLU A 844 -8.37 -33.59 -12.20
CA GLU A 844 -8.68 -32.43 -13.05
C GLU A 844 -10.01 -31.72 -12.70
N ALA A 845 -10.00 -30.37 -12.74
CA ALA A 845 -11.18 -29.57 -12.49
C ALA A 845 -12.33 -29.88 -13.49
N PRO A 846 -13.55 -30.18 -13.01
CA PRO A 846 -14.70 -30.44 -13.89
C PRO A 846 -15.09 -29.18 -14.66
N GLN A 847 -15.20 -29.31 -15.98
CA GLN A 847 -15.47 -28.18 -16.87
C GLN A 847 -16.93 -27.70 -16.78
N PRO A 848 -17.20 -26.38 -16.85
CA PRO A 848 -18.55 -25.83 -16.85
C PRO A 848 -19.30 -26.17 -18.16
N ASP A 849 -20.63 -26.04 -18.17
CA ASP A 849 -21.44 -26.23 -19.38
C ASP A 849 -21.18 -25.12 -20.41
N SER A 850 -20.76 -23.93 -19.97
CA SER A 850 -20.34 -22.82 -20.82
C SER A 850 -19.54 -21.76 -20.05
N VAL A 851 -18.68 -21.03 -20.75
CA VAL A 851 -17.98 -19.83 -20.29
C VAL A 851 -18.31 -18.68 -21.24
N THR A 852 -18.65 -17.51 -20.72
CA THR A 852 -18.93 -16.29 -21.49
C THR A 852 -17.98 -15.16 -21.05
N VAL A 853 -17.35 -14.48 -22.02
CA VAL A 853 -16.59 -13.25 -21.77
C VAL A 853 -17.57 -12.08 -21.64
N ALA A 854 -18.09 -11.85 -20.44
CA ALA A 854 -19.12 -10.84 -20.20
C ALA A 854 -18.49 -9.50 -19.78
N GLY A 855 -18.85 -8.39 -20.44
CA GLY A 855 -18.15 -7.11 -20.30
C GLY A 855 -18.70 -5.95 -21.13
N SER A 856 -18.06 -4.79 -21.03
CA SER A 856 -18.36 -3.60 -21.86
C SER A 856 -18.13 -3.86 -23.36
N LEU A 857 -17.22 -4.78 -23.69
CA LEU A 857 -16.93 -5.28 -25.03
C LEU A 857 -18.09 -6.02 -25.72
N ASN A 858 -19.12 -6.49 -25.00
CA ASN A 858 -20.14 -7.37 -25.58
C ASN A 858 -20.92 -6.70 -26.73
N GLN A 859 -21.19 -5.39 -26.66
CA GLN A 859 -21.84 -4.69 -27.78
C GLN A 859 -20.94 -4.60 -29.02
N ALA A 860 -19.62 -4.52 -28.87
CA ALA A 860 -18.69 -4.57 -29.99
C ALA A 860 -18.62 -5.98 -30.62
N MET A 861 -18.73 -7.04 -29.79
CA MET A 861 -18.93 -8.43 -30.25
C MET A 861 -20.31 -8.68 -30.91
N GLY A 862 -21.24 -7.71 -30.87
CA GLY A 862 -22.57 -7.83 -31.45
C GLY A 862 -23.65 -8.43 -30.54
N CYS A 863 -23.46 -8.42 -29.23
CA CYS A 863 -24.48 -8.74 -28.23
C CYS A 863 -25.56 -7.64 -28.12
N ALA A 864 -26.71 -7.97 -27.52
CA ALA A 864 -27.82 -7.03 -27.35
C ALA A 864 -27.53 -5.94 -26.30
N SER A 865 -26.72 -6.25 -25.30
CA SER A 865 -26.29 -5.35 -24.22
C SER A 865 -24.83 -5.61 -23.83
N GLN A 866 -24.25 -4.68 -23.08
CA GLN A 866 -23.01 -4.91 -22.34
C GLN A 866 -23.30 -5.83 -21.13
N TRP A 867 -22.28 -6.51 -20.62
CA TRP A 867 -22.36 -7.37 -19.43
C TRP A 867 -23.46 -8.45 -19.50
N ASP A 868 -23.59 -9.09 -20.68
CA ASP A 868 -24.59 -10.13 -20.95
C ASP A 868 -23.97 -11.54 -20.86
N PRO A 869 -24.11 -12.26 -19.72
CA PRO A 869 -23.51 -13.58 -19.53
C PRO A 869 -24.15 -14.67 -20.40
N ALA A 870 -25.32 -14.40 -20.98
CA ALA A 870 -26.03 -15.31 -21.88
C ALA A 870 -25.76 -15.01 -23.37
N CYS A 871 -24.89 -14.04 -23.69
CA CYS A 871 -24.63 -13.68 -25.08
C CYS A 871 -23.83 -14.75 -25.83
N SER A 872 -24.46 -15.39 -26.80
CA SER A 872 -23.85 -16.42 -27.66
C SER A 872 -22.66 -15.96 -28.49
N GLN A 873 -22.51 -14.66 -28.74
CA GLN A 873 -21.38 -14.07 -29.48
C GLN A 873 -20.13 -13.89 -28.59
N ALA A 874 -20.32 -13.95 -27.27
CA ALA A 874 -19.27 -13.88 -26.27
C ALA A 874 -19.02 -15.22 -25.56
N MET A 875 -19.73 -16.28 -25.96
CA MET A 875 -19.51 -17.64 -25.46
C MET A 875 -18.20 -18.21 -26.04
N MET A 876 -17.38 -18.73 -25.15
CA MET A 876 -16.11 -19.36 -25.46
C MET A 876 -16.33 -20.83 -25.88
N THR A 877 -15.39 -21.38 -26.63
CA THR A 877 -15.35 -22.79 -27.02
C THR A 877 -14.26 -23.50 -26.23
N LEU A 878 -14.60 -24.56 -25.50
CA LEU A 878 -13.64 -25.45 -24.85
C LEU A 878 -12.82 -26.19 -25.91
N ASP A 879 -11.49 -26.09 -25.84
CA ASP A 879 -10.61 -27.03 -26.54
C ASP A 879 -10.52 -28.33 -25.71
N PRO A 880 -10.85 -29.51 -26.28
CA PRO A 880 -10.85 -30.75 -25.53
C PRO A 880 -9.45 -31.33 -25.25
N VAL A 881 -8.37 -30.76 -25.81
CA VAL A 881 -6.99 -31.25 -25.64
C VAL A 881 -6.33 -30.65 -24.42
N ASP A 882 -6.39 -29.32 -24.26
CA ASP A 882 -5.76 -28.59 -23.15
C ASP A 882 -6.77 -28.00 -22.15
N ARG A 883 -8.07 -28.19 -22.40
CA ARG A 883 -9.19 -27.73 -21.57
C ARG A 883 -9.27 -26.21 -21.34
N ILE A 884 -8.60 -25.43 -22.18
CA ILE A 884 -8.74 -23.98 -22.20
C ILE A 884 -9.95 -23.59 -23.03
N TRP A 885 -10.81 -22.75 -22.47
CA TRP A 885 -11.90 -22.10 -23.18
C TRP A 885 -11.35 -20.94 -24.00
N ARG A 886 -11.69 -20.85 -25.28
CA ARG A 886 -11.16 -19.85 -26.22
C ARG A 886 -12.26 -19.09 -26.95
N LEU A 887 -12.07 -17.79 -27.16
CA LEU A 887 -12.91 -16.96 -28.02
C LEU A 887 -12.06 -15.92 -28.77
N THR A 888 -11.99 -16.02 -30.10
CA THR A 888 -11.33 -15.01 -30.93
C THR A 888 -12.36 -14.09 -31.59
N VAL A 889 -12.24 -12.78 -31.38
CA VAL A 889 -13.12 -11.75 -31.95
C VAL A 889 -12.32 -10.55 -32.45
N ASP A 890 -12.81 -9.86 -33.47
CA ASP A 890 -12.35 -8.51 -33.81
C ASP A 890 -13.01 -7.48 -32.89
N LEU A 891 -12.22 -6.68 -32.19
CA LEU A 891 -12.70 -5.51 -31.44
C LEU A 891 -12.17 -4.20 -32.06
N PRO A 892 -12.91 -3.09 -31.98
CA PRO A 892 -12.36 -1.75 -32.22
C PRO A 892 -11.21 -1.42 -31.26
N ALA A 893 -10.45 -0.38 -31.59
CA ALA A 893 -9.49 0.19 -30.65
C ALA A 893 -10.21 0.87 -29.47
N GLY A 894 -9.70 0.68 -28.26
CA GLY A 894 -10.21 1.32 -27.04
C GLY A 894 -10.08 0.44 -25.79
N GLN A 895 -10.54 1.01 -24.68
CA GLN A 895 -10.54 0.37 -23.37
C GLN A 895 -11.84 -0.41 -23.11
N TYR A 896 -11.69 -1.60 -22.56
CA TYR A 896 -12.75 -2.54 -22.26
C TYR A 896 -12.60 -3.10 -20.84
N GLU A 897 -13.72 -3.53 -20.26
CA GLU A 897 -13.78 -4.27 -19.00
C GLU A 897 -14.57 -5.56 -19.20
N PHE A 898 -14.16 -6.66 -18.58
CA PHE A 898 -14.79 -7.97 -18.76
C PHE A 898 -14.47 -8.95 -17.61
N LYS A 899 -15.21 -10.08 -17.59
CA LYS A 899 -15.11 -11.20 -16.65
C LYS A 899 -15.48 -12.52 -17.32
N ALA A 900 -15.09 -13.64 -16.70
CA ALA A 900 -15.66 -14.95 -17.03
C ALA A 900 -16.98 -15.12 -16.29
N ALA A 901 -18.08 -15.31 -17.02
CA ALA A 901 -19.38 -15.68 -16.47
C ALA A 901 -19.69 -17.13 -16.84
N LEU A 902 -19.98 -17.98 -15.85
CA LEU A 902 -20.15 -19.41 -16.08
C LEU A 902 -21.63 -19.79 -16.25
N ASN A 903 -21.86 -20.85 -17.03
CA ASN A 903 -23.17 -21.51 -17.18
C ASN A 903 -24.32 -20.57 -17.62
N GLY A 904 -23.97 -19.47 -18.31
CA GLY A 904 -24.91 -18.46 -18.82
C GLY A 904 -25.47 -17.48 -17.78
N GLY A 905 -24.87 -17.42 -16.58
CA GLY A 905 -25.35 -16.57 -15.47
C GLY A 905 -24.23 -15.87 -14.70
N TRP A 906 -24.61 -15.11 -13.68
CA TRP A 906 -23.67 -14.46 -12.74
C TRP A 906 -23.54 -15.20 -11.41
N ASP A 907 -24.28 -16.29 -11.20
CA ASP A 907 -24.24 -17.09 -9.97
C ASP A 907 -22.83 -17.65 -9.69
N GLU A 908 -22.04 -17.87 -10.75
CA GLU A 908 -20.62 -18.21 -10.70
C GLU A 908 -19.88 -17.40 -11.77
N ASN A 909 -18.92 -16.57 -11.33
CA ASN A 909 -18.15 -15.70 -12.21
C ASN A 909 -16.79 -15.35 -11.59
N TYR A 910 -15.81 -15.11 -12.46
CA TYR A 910 -14.41 -14.91 -12.09
C TYR A 910 -13.85 -13.63 -12.70
N GLY A 911 -13.19 -12.84 -11.85
CA GLY A 911 -12.63 -11.52 -12.16
C GLY A 911 -11.12 -11.52 -12.38
N ALA A 912 -10.51 -10.35 -12.19
CA ALA A 912 -9.05 -10.24 -12.22
C ALA A 912 -8.41 -11.13 -11.13
N GLY A 913 -7.29 -11.76 -11.46
CA GLY A 913 -6.64 -12.75 -10.61
C GLY A 913 -7.45 -14.03 -10.38
N GLY A 914 -8.47 -14.33 -11.20
CA GLY A 914 -9.28 -15.55 -11.07
C GLY A 914 -10.21 -15.55 -9.86
N GLN A 915 -10.39 -14.41 -9.18
CA GLN A 915 -11.19 -14.34 -7.95
C GLN A 915 -12.69 -14.49 -8.21
N PHE A 916 -13.35 -15.36 -7.44
CA PHE A 916 -14.81 -15.53 -7.44
C PHE A 916 -15.52 -14.21 -7.05
N ASN A 917 -16.40 -13.70 -7.91
CA ASN A 917 -16.97 -12.34 -7.80
C ASN A 917 -15.92 -11.21 -7.69
N GLY A 918 -14.69 -11.43 -8.15
CA GLY A 918 -13.58 -10.48 -8.08
C GLY A 918 -13.80 -9.17 -8.86
N PRO A 919 -12.80 -8.27 -8.90
CA PRO A 919 -12.87 -7.04 -9.72
C PRO A 919 -12.89 -7.33 -11.24
N ASN A 920 -13.23 -6.33 -12.05
CA ASN A 920 -13.27 -6.45 -13.51
C ASN A 920 -11.84 -6.54 -14.09
N ILE A 921 -11.64 -7.33 -15.15
CA ILE A 921 -10.39 -7.34 -15.92
C ILE A 921 -10.46 -6.19 -16.92
N THR A 922 -9.44 -5.33 -16.93
CA THR A 922 -9.29 -4.25 -17.91
C THR A 922 -8.49 -4.72 -19.13
N LEU A 923 -8.81 -4.17 -20.30
CA LEU A 923 -8.08 -4.39 -21.55
C LEU A 923 -8.03 -3.06 -22.31
N ASP A 924 -6.85 -2.50 -22.49
CA ASP A 924 -6.61 -1.48 -23.51
C ASP A 924 -6.16 -2.19 -24.79
N HIS A 925 -6.91 -2.01 -25.89
CA HIS A 925 -6.69 -2.75 -27.12
C HIS A 925 -6.45 -1.78 -28.30
N PRO A 926 -5.35 -1.93 -29.07
CA PRO A 926 -5.12 -1.15 -30.30
C PRO A 926 -6.11 -1.46 -31.45
N GLY A 927 -7.00 -2.43 -31.27
CA GLY A 927 -8.01 -2.86 -32.23
C GLY A 927 -7.54 -3.94 -33.21
N GLY A 928 -8.49 -4.72 -33.72
CA GLY A 928 -8.25 -5.92 -34.51
C GLY A 928 -8.60 -7.20 -33.73
N PRO A 929 -8.02 -8.35 -34.09
CA PRO A 929 -8.34 -9.62 -33.45
C PRO A 929 -7.70 -9.74 -32.06
N VAL A 930 -8.52 -10.13 -31.09
CA VAL A 930 -8.13 -10.54 -29.74
C VAL A 930 -8.69 -11.93 -29.45
N THR A 931 -7.86 -12.78 -28.86
CA THR A 931 -8.22 -14.12 -28.37
C THR A 931 -8.35 -14.06 -26.85
N PHE A 932 -9.54 -14.31 -26.34
CA PHE A 932 -9.78 -14.53 -24.92
C PHE A 932 -9.51 -16.00 -24.57
N ARG A 933 -8.92 -16.25 -23.41
CA ARG A 933 -8.59 -17.60 -22.92
C ARG A 933 -8.93 -17.73 -21.45
N TYR A 934 -9.75 -18.72 -21.08
CA TYR A 934 -10.11 -19.02 -19.70
C TYR A 934 -9.73 -20.45 -19.34
N ASP A 935 -8.97 -20.59 -18.27
CA ASP A 935 -8.67 -21.86 -17.62
C ASP A 935 -9.63 -22.06 -16.43
N ASN A 936 -10.29 -23.21 -16.37
CA ASN A 936 -11.22 -23.52 -15.30
C ASN A 936 -10.56 -24.11 -14.05
N SER A 937 -9.28 -24.49 -14.11
CA SER A 937 -8.53 -24.98 -12.95
C SER A 937 -7.94 -23.86 -12.10
N THR A 938 -7.52 -22.76 -12.74
CA THR A 938 -6.98 -21.55 -12.11
C THR A 938 -7.94 -20.37 -12.12
N HIS A 939 -9.10 -20.50 -12.77
CA HIS A 939 -10.11 -19.45 -13.00
C HIS A 939 -9.61 -18.20 -13.74
N LEU A 940 -8.37 -18.21 -14.26
CA LEU A 940 -7.77 -17.08 -14.95
C LEU A 940 -8.38 -16.90 -16.34
N LEU A 941 -8.97 -15.72 -16.57
CA LEU A 941 -9.36 -15.23 -17.89
C LEU A 941 -8.35 -14.18 -18.38
N SER A 942 -7.76 -14.41 -19.54
CA SER A 942 -6.83 -13.49 -20.22
C SER A 942 -7.36 -13.06 -21.58
N ALA A 943 -6.82 -11.95 -22.11
CA ALA A 943 -7.12 -11.42 -23.43
C ALA A 943 -5.81 -11.11 -24.15
N VAL A 944 -5.58 -11.72 -25.31
CA VAL A 944 -4.28 -11.68 -26.00
C VAL A 944 -4.42 -11.32 -27.47
N TYR A 945 -3.50 -10.50 -28.01
CA TYR A 945 -3.57 -10.01 -29.40
C TYR A 945 -2.20 -9.95 -30.08
N ALA A 946 -2.20 -9.97 -31.42
CA ALA A 946 -1.04 -10.35 -32.22
C ALA A 946 0.19 -9.42 -32.13
N SER A 947 0.03 -8.16 -31.70
CA SER A 947 1.17 -7.22 -31.56
C SER A 947 2.08 -7.52 -30.38
N GLN A 948 1.71 -8.46 -29.51
CA GLN A 948 2.54 -8.94 -28.39
C GLN A 948 3.33 -10.21 -28.75
N GLN A 949 3.23 -10.75 -29.97
CA GLN A 949 3.92 -11.99 -30.35
C GLN A 949 5.39 -11.75 -30.77
N PRO A 950 6.31 -12.71 -30.51
CA PRO A 950 7.71 -12.62 -30.90
C PRO A 950 7.88 -12.71 -32.43
N GLY A 951 9.04 -12.33 -32.95
CA GLY A 951 9.34 -12.37 -34.38
C GLY A 951 9.53 -13.79 -34.92
N ALA A 952 10.04 -14.71 -34.10
CA ALA A 952 10.12 -16.15 -34.38
C ALA A 952 10.15 -17.00 -33.10
N VAL A 953 9.85 -18.29 -33.23
CA VAL A 953 9.95 -19.30 -32.16
C VAL A 953 10.50 -20.59 -32.75
N ALA A 954 11.47 -21.22 -32.07
CA ALA A 954 11.99 -22.53 -32.42
C ALA A 954 11.75 -23.55 -31.29
N ALA A 955 11.40 -24.78 -31.64
CA ALA A 955 11.53 -25.94 -30.75
C ALA A 955 12.97 -26.44 -30.89
N ALA A 956 13.87 -25.92 -30.07
CA ALA A 956 15.29 -26.25 -30.12
C ALA A 956 15.61 -27.33 -29.09
N GLY A 957 16.30 -28.40 -29.50
CA GLY A 957 16.43 -29.62 -28.70
C GLY A 957 17.18 -30.77 -29.37
N SER A 958 17.20 -31.92 -28.68
CA SER A 958 17.85 -33.16 -29.08
C SER A 958 17.17 -33.92 -30.23
N MET A 959 16.19 -33.30 -30.87
CA MET A 959 15.45 -33.80 -32.05
C MET A 959 15.73 -32.98 -33.31
N ASN A 960 16.53 -31.90 -33.23
CA ASN A 960 16.70 -31.01 -34.37
C ASN A 960 17.43 -31.70 -35.54
N SER A 961 18.35 -32.63 -35.28
CA SER A 961 18.97 -33.40 -36.35
C SER A 961 17.98 -34.33 -37.09
N GLU A 962 17.01 -34.92 -36.39
CA GLU A 962 15.89 -35.67 -36.97
C GLU A 962 14.92 -34.78 -37.77
N LEU A 963 14.69 -33.54 -37.32
CA LEU A 963 13.95 -32.52 -38.07
C LEU A 963 14.71 -32.03 -39.33
N GLY A 964 16.00 -32.37 -39.45
CA GLY A 964 16.84 -32.04 -40.61
C GLY A 964 17.69 -30.78 -40.45
N CYS A 965 17.96 -30.35 -39.22
CA CYS A 965 18.95 -29.33 -38.88
C CYS A 965 20.39 -29.85 -38.99
N ALA A 966 21.39 -28.98 -38.85
CA ALA A 966 22.80 -29.38 -39.00
C ALA A 966 23.33 -30.08 -37.74
N THR A 967 22.85 -29.65 -36.57
CA THR A 967 23.10 -30.26 -35.25
C THR A 967 21.84 -30.18 -34.39
N ASP A 968 21.87 -30.88 -33.26
CA ASP A 968 20.89 -30.71 -32.20
C ASP A 968 21.06 -29.34 -31.51
N TRP A 969 20.02 -28.87 -30.81
CA TRP A 969 19.99 -27.61 -30.06
C TRP A 969 20.31 -26.36 -30.91
N GLU A 970 19.68 -26.25 -32.09
CA GLU A 970 19.95 -25.19 -33.08
C GLU A 970 18.73 -24.22 -33.27
N PRO A 971 18.53 -23.19 -32.42
CA PRO A 971 17.44 -22.20 -32.55
C PRO A 971 17.38 -21.46 -33.88
N SER A 972 18.51 -21.34 -34.58
CA SER A 972 18.61 -20.69 -35.88
C SER A 972 18.12 -21.56 -37.04
N CYS A 973 17.91 -22.86 -36.82
CA CYS A 973 17.50 -23.81 -37.86
C CYS A 973 16.07 -23.53 -38.35
N ASP A 974 15.89 -23.39 -39.67
CA ASP A 974 14.59 -23.14 -40.29
C ASP A 974 13.58 -24.29 -40.07
N GLN A 975 14.07 -25.54 -39.99
CA GLN A 975 13.26 -26.74 -39.78
C GLN A 975 12.76 -26.91 -38.33
N ALA A 976 13.39 -26.21 -37.38
CA ALA A 976 12.97 -26.17 -35.98
C ALA A 976 11.99 -25.01 -35.69
N GLN A 977 11.73 -24.11 -36.65
CA GLN A 977 10.84 -22.96 -36.45
C GLN A 977 9.37 -23.40 -36.42
N LEU A 978 8.65 -22.86 -35.44
CA LEU A 978 7.21 -22.97 -35.35
C LEU A 978 6.56 -21.90 -36.22
N VAL A 979 5.31 -22.14 -36.60
CA VAL A 979 4.46 -21.19 -37.32
C VAL A 979 3.37 -20.73 -36.36
N LEU A 980 3.26 -19.42 -36.14
CA LEU A 980 2.15 -18.83 -35.40
C LEU A 980 0.82 -19.15 -36.10
N ASP A 981 -0.08 -19.83 -35.41
CA ASP A 981 -1.45 -20.03 -35.88
C ASP A 981 -2.27 -18.75 -35.57
N PRO A 982 -2.78 -18.03 -36.59
CA PRO A 982 -3.50 -16.79 -36.38
C PRO A 982 -4.89 -16.98 -35.77
N ALA A 983 -5.39 -18.22 -35.59
CA ALA A 983 -6.69 -18.49 -34.99
C ALA A 983 -6.67 -18.47 -33.45
N ASP A 984 -5.60 -18.97 -32.84
CA ASP A 984 -5.45 -19.10 -31.37
C ASP A 984 -4.19 -18.44 -30.79
N LEU A 985 -3.33 -17.88 -31.65
CA LEU A 985 -2.05 -17.24 -31.32
C LEU A 985 -1.05 -18.17 -30.61
N VAL A 986 -1.11 -19.47 -30.93
CA VAL A 986 -0.14 -20.49 -30.50
C VAL A 986 0.82 -20.80 -31.65
N TRP A 987 2.11 -20.87 -31.36
CA TRP A 987 3.14 -21.29 -32.31
C TRP A 987 3.13 -22.82 -32.44
N LYS A 988 3.15 -23.35 -33.68
CA LYS A 988 3.01 -24.79 -33.93
C LYS A 988 4.03 -25.30 -34.95
N LEU A 989 4.62 -26.47 -34.70
CA LEU A 989 5.46 -27.21 -35.65
C LEU A 989 5.03 -28.68 -35.67
N ALA A 990 4.54 -29.14 -36.81
CA ALA A 990 4.21 -30.56 -37.03
C ALA A 990 5.38 -31.27 -37.73
N ALA A 991 5.79 -32.42 -37.21
CA ALA A 991 6.89 -33.23 -37.71
C ALA A 991 6.61 -34.73 -37.57
N ASP A 992 7.40 -35.58 -38.22
CA ASP A 992 7.46 -37.02 -37.95
C ASP A 992 8.80 -37.32 -37.24
N LEU A 993 8.77 -37.88 -36.02
CA LEU A 993 9.97 -38.28 -35.28
C LEU A 993 10.08 -39.81 -35.13
N PRO A 994 11.31 -40.37 -35.06
CA PRO A 994 11.54 -41.75 -34.61
C PRO A 994 11.07 -41.99 -33.16
N ALA A 995 10.94 -43.26 -32.78
CA ALA A 995 10.70 -43.60 -31.38
C ALA A 995 11.96 -43.34 -30.53
N GLY A 996 11.81 -42.64 -29.40
CA GLY A 996 12.92 -42.24 -28.53
C GLY A 996 12.52 -41.25 -27.44
N THR A 997 13.48 -40.88 -26.59
CA THR A 997 13.35 -39.80 -25.60
C THR A 997 14.04 -38.56 -26.15
N TYR A 998 13.34 -37.43 -26.17
CA TYR A 998 13.84 -36.16 -26.67
C TYR A 998 13.79 -35.09 -25.58
N GLU A 999 14.72 -34.14 -25.62
CA GLU A 999 14.75 -32.96 -24.75
C GLU A 999 14.67 -31.69 -25.60
N PHE A 1000 13.86 -30.71 -25.21
CA PHE A 1000 13.73 -29.45 -25.95
C PHE A 1000 13.30 -28.25 -25.09
N LYS A 1001 13.40 -27.06 -25.70
CA LYS A 1001 12.95 -25.76 -25.19
C LYS A 1001 12.35 -24.91 -26.31
N ALA A 1002 11.60 -23.88 -25.95
CA ALA A 1002 11.28 -22.77 -26.86
C ALA A 1002 12.45 -21.80 -26.88
N ALA A 1003 12.89 -21.41 -28.07
CA ALA A 1003 13.93 -20.38 -28.25
C ALA A 1003 13.35 -19.26 -29.13
N LEU A 1004 13.34 -18.02 -28.64
CA LEU A 1004 12.74 -16.89 -29.33
C LEU A 1004 13.72 -16.19 -30.28
N ASP A 1005 13.16 -15.60 -31.34
CA ASP A 1005 13.86 -14.75 -32.31
C ASP A 1005 15.15 -15.39 -32.86
N ARG A 1006 15.12 -16.72 -33.03
CA ARG A 1006 16.21 -17.57 -33.55
C ARG A 1006 17.49 -17.57 -32.71
N SER A 1007 17.39 -17.31 -31.41
CA SER A 1007 18.51 -17.26 -30.47
C SER A 1007 18.17 -17.91 -29.13
N TRP A 1008 19.19 -18.23 -28.32
CA TRP A 1008 19.00 -18.68 -26.94
C TRP A 1008 18.76 -17.51 -25.95
N ASN A 1009 18.88 -16.25 -26.40
CA ASN A 1009 18.83 -15.06 -25.53
C ASN A 1009 17.53 -14.94 -24.72
N ILE A 1010 16.41 -15.40 -25.28
CA ILE A 1010 15.15 -15.56 -24.57
C ILE A 1010 14.67 -16.97 -24.90
N ASN A 1011 14.59 -17.82 -23.87
CA ASN A 1011 14.21 -19.22 -24.03
C ASN A 1011 13.39 -19.70 -22.84
N TYR A 1012 12.51 -20.66 -23.08
CA TYR A 1012 11.58 -21.17 -22.08
C TYR A 1012 11.57 -22.69 -22.06
N GLY A 1013 11.63 -23.23 -20.85
CA GLY A 1013 11.72 -24.66 -20.57
C GLY A 1013 10.41 -25.29 -20.07
N ALA A 1014 10.54 -26.31 -19.24
CA ALA A 1014 9.44 -26.88 -18.48
C ALA A 1014 8.72 -25.80 -17.66
N GLY A 1015 7.40 -25.94 -17.50
CA GLY A 1015 6.57 -24.95 -16.80
C GLY A 1015 6.41 -23.58 -17.49
N GLY A 1016 7.18 -23.29 -18.55
CA GLY A 1016 7.27 -21.94 -19.12
C GLY A 1016 8.30 -21.06 -18.42
N GLU A 1017 9.15 -21.62 -17.55
CA GLU A 1017 10.24 -20.92 -16.87
C GLU A 1017 11.32 -20.45 -17.86
N SER A 1018 11.94 -19.29 -17.60
CA SER A 1018 13.09 -18.78 -18.36
C SER A 1018 14.35 -18.75 -17.48
N PRO A 1019 15.46 -19.44 -17.86
CA PRO A 1019 15.58 -20.33 -19.02
C PRO A 1019 14.88 -21.70 -18.82
N GLY A 1020 14.54 -22.06 -17.57
CA GLY A 1020 13.81 -23.29 -17.21
C GLY A 1020 14.58 -24.60 -17.43
N ALA A 1021 14.04 -25.71 -16.92
CA ALA A 1021 14.55 -27.05 -17.21
C ALA A 1021 14.21 -27.51 -18.65
N ASN A 1022 14.91 -28.51 -19.19
CA ASN A 1022 14.55 -29.09 -20.50
C ASN A 1022 13.20 -29.82 -20.42
N VAL A 1023 12.35 -29.65 -21.43
CA VAL A 1023 11.12 -30.47 -21.58
C VAL A 1023 11.53 -31.85 -22.08
N VAL A 1024 11.37 -32.87 -21.25
CA VAL A 1024 11.61 -34.28 -21.59
C VAL A 1024 10.34 -34.88 -22.20
N TYR A 1025 10.46 -35.51 -23.37
CA TYR A 1025 9.35 -36.12 -24.10
C TYR A 1025 9.72 -37.52 -24.60
N GLU A 1026 9.03 -38.55 -24.08
CA GLU A 1026 9.09 -39.91 -24.61
C GLU A 1026 8.10 -40.05 -25.77
N HIS A 1027 8.59 -40.49 -26.93
CA HIS A 1027 7.82 -40.59 -28.16
C HIS A 1027 7.85 -42.03 -28.72
N ASP A 1028 6.67 -42.57 -29.05
CA ASP A 1028 6.52 -43.92 -29.63
C ASP A 1028 6.85 -44.01 -31.13
N GLY A 1029 7.08 -42.87 -31.78
CA GLY A 1029 7.45 -42.75 -33.19
C GLY A 1029 6.26 -42.53 -34.12
N GLY A 1030 6.38 -41.54 -35.00
CA GLY A 1030 5.34 -41.08 -35.91
C GLY A 1030 5.15 -39.56 -35.85
N PRO A 1031 3.94 -39.04 -36.13
CA PRO A 1031 3.70 -37.62 -36.13
C PRO A 1031 3.65 -37.04 -34.71
N VAL A 1032 4.26 -35.88 -34.52
CA VAL A 1032 4.24 -35.06 -33.31
C VAL A 1032 3.93 -33.61 -33.68
N THR A 1033 3.25 -32.87 -32.80
CA THR A 1033 3.12 -31.41 -32.93
C THR A 1033 3.72 -30.71 -31.72
N PHE A 1034 4.78 -29.94 -31.93
CA PHE A 1034 5.27 -28.98 -30.95
C PHE A 1034 4.34 -27.77 -30.91
N ARG A 1035 4.04 -27.29 -29.70
CA ARG A 1035 3.20 -26.10 -29.44
C ARG A 1035 3.92 -25.21 -28.44
N TYR A 1036 4.07 -23.92 -28.75
CA TYR A 1036 4.55 -22.91 -27.80
C TYR A 1036 3.52 -21.79 -27.69
N ASP A 1037 3.19 -21.43 -26.46
CA ASP A 1037 2.32 -20.30 -26.16
C ASP A 1037 3.15 -19.13 -25.64
N HIS A 1038 3.06 -17.98 -26.29
CA HIS A 1038 3.86 -16.83 -25.87
C HIS A 1038 3.42 -16.23 -24.53
N PHE A 1039 2.18 -16.45 -24.08
CA PHE A 1039 1.65 -15.77 -22.90
C PHE A 1039 1.76 -16.59 -21.61
N THR A 1040 1.82 -17.92 -21.72
CA THR A 1040 2.18 -18.79 -20.59
C THR A 1040 3.64 -19.26 -20.68
N HIS A 1041 4.32 -18.95 -21.79
CA HIS A 1041 5.67 -19.41 -22.12
C HIS A 1041 5.87 -20.94 -22.21
N VAL A 1042 4.83 -21.73 -21.99
CA VAL A 1042 4.89 -23.20 -22.03
C VAL A 1042 5.13 -23.68 -23.46
N ILE A 1043 6.12 -24.56 -23.61
CA ILE A 1043 6.29 -25.40 -24.80
C ILE A 1043 5.96 -26.87 -24.50
N SER A 1044 5.22 -27.51 -25.39
CA SER A 1044 4.81 -28.92 -25.28
C SER A 1044 4.94 -29.65 -26.62
N ALA A 1045 4.93 -30.99 -26.56
CA ALA A 1045 4.94 -31.88 -27.73
C ALA A 1045 3.87 -32.96 -27.58
N GLY A 1046 3.08 -33.20 -28.63
CA GLY A 1046 2.01 -34.21 -28.66
C GLY A 1046 1.20 -34.24 -29.95
#